data_AF-A0A2V2CVY4-F1
#
_entry.id   AF-A0A2V2CVY4-F1
#
_cell.length_a   1.000
_cell.length_b   1.000
_cell.length_c   1.000
_cell.angle_alpha   90.00
_cell.angle_beta   90.00
_cell.angle_gamma   90.00
#
_symmetry.space_group_name_H-M   'P 1'
#
loop_
_entity.id
_entity.type
_entity.pdbx_description
1 polymer ?
#
loop_
_entity_poly.entity_id
_entity_poly.type
_entity_poly.pdbx_seq_one_letter_code
_entity_poly.pdbx_strand_id
1 'polypeptide(L)'
;MKKFLASVLFLCVTLTSALSLYSEPFGGLAQSTDYVPDYLPGDVNGDGAVNGRDSGLLLQYLAEWDVLIEKAAADLNGDNLIDGKDSGLLLQYLAEWDVPLADRTTVPVIDTPEYRNRVTEYSTSYGGTDALGRTLGLESDVGAPKEEKYVGLFYFLWMGAHGTQLYDNTKIVETYADALRNQGRWGSVGTFHFWGEPLFGYYVSSDEWVIRKHVQMLTDADVDFLVFDTTNSTGAPTTQPVTNNGGGNNTYVANALAILKILDEYYKAGWDVPRIAFYTNSNSGRAMDVLYDEVYQSHPEYSHLWFNWEGKPMIIGNSSEASTAVRQFFRIKENQWPNDGNKKEDGMPWMEFHRSLTQDAIYTYNGKKIINVSVAQHNVTCRMSAAAWYGAGDRTRSYSDGFVKKDEDAVQYGYNFAEQWEFALANDPDLIFITGFNEWIAQRQPANASEPIVFVDNASMEASRDTEPMRGGYGDNYYLQMVEYIRRFKGTQSDVPTDNAATIDIDGGFGQWDYIRAYYKDYEGDTADRNQESYGGITYVNTTGRNDITEAKVCSDETYIYFFVKTAQPMTQPTGNAWMNLYISTGNASHPTWCGYDFVLNRIAPGDTAVLEQCSAADAFSWSRAADVEYSLSGDMMMAAIPKAALGITGSDFTIQFKWSDNCTSGDVYSFYTDGDAAPIGRMNYVYTAGRG
;
A
#
# COMPACT_ATOMS: atom_id res chain seq x y z
N MET A 1 12.68 56.99 30.39
CA MET A 1 11.89 55.81 29.97
C MET A 1 12.28 54.55 30.74
N LYS A 2 13.54 54.07 30.73
CA LYS A 2 13.95 52.85 31.48
C LYS A 2 13.62 52.87 33.00
N LYS A 3 13.80 54.00 33.70
CA LYS A 3 13.40 54.12 35.12
C LYS A 3 11.89 54.20 35.35
N PHE A 4 11.11 54.64 34.36
CA PHE A 4 9.65 54.72 34.46
C PHE A 4 9.02 53.36 34.17
N LEU A 5 9.55 52.61 33.20
CA LEU A 5 9.19 51.20 32.99
C LEU A 5 9.54 50.35 34.20
N ALA A 6 10.72 50.54 34.80
CA ALA A 6 11.11 49.81 36.01
C ALA A 6 10.15 50.08 37.18
N SER A 7 9.67 51.32 37.36
CA SER A 7 8.70 51.65 38.42
C SER A 7 7.28 51.14 38.13
N VAL A 8 6.86 51.07 36.86
CA VAL A 8 5.58 50.47 36.46
C VAL A 8 5.62 48.94 36.59
N LEU A 9 6.73 48.30 36.20
CA LEU A 9 6.95 46.87 36.39
C LEU A 9 7.02 46.51 37.88
N PHE A 10 7.69 47.31 38.70
CA PHE A 10 7.74 47.09 40.16
C PHE A 10 6.33 47.19 40.78
N LEU A 11 5.47 48.07 40.25
CA LEU A 11 4.07 48.19 40.67
C LEU A 11 3.24 46.98 40.20
N CYS A 12 3.48 46.44 39.00
CA CYS A 12 2.83 45.22 38.49
C CYS A 12 3.25 43.97 39.29
N VAL A 13 4.56 43.80 39.57
CA VAL A 13 5.11 42.69 40.36
C VAL A 13 4.66 42.74 41.83
N THR A 14 4.46 43.94 42.38
CA THR A 14 3.89 44.09 43.74
C THR A 14 2.37 43.93 43.78
N LEU A 15 1.66 44.14 42.67
CA LEU A 15 0.24 43.81 42.57
C LEU A 15 0.00 42.30 42.39
N THR A 16 0.80 41.60 41.58
CA THR A 16 0.65 40.14 41.36
C THR A 16 1.00 39.33 42.61
N SER A 17 1.93 39.81 43.45
CA SER A 17 2.23 39.18 44.74
C SER A 17 1.19 39.48 45.84
N ALA A 18 0.26 40.42 45.62
CA ALA A 18 -0.83 40.78 46.54
C ALA A 18 -2.22 40.26 46.12
N LEU A 19 -2.37 39.82 44.87
CA LEU A 19 -3.55 39.12 44.38
C LEU A 19 -3.35 37.63 44.64
N SER A 20 -4.28 36.98 45.35
CA SER A 20 -4.33 35.52 45.42
C SER A 20 -4.77 34.98 44.06
N LEU A 21 -3.85 34.98 43.09
CA LEU A 21 -4.06 34.36 41.80
C LEU A 21 -4.12 32.84 42.00
N TYR A 22 -5.04 32.21 41.27
CA TYR A 22 -5.31 30.79 41.34
C TYR A 22 -4.03 29.99 41.06
N SER A 23 -3.78 28.96 41.86
CA SER A 23 -2.71 27.99 41.62
C SER A 23 -3.33 26.73 41.02
N GLU A 24 -3.01 26.41 39.77
CA GLU A 24 -3.40 25.14 39.18
C GLU A 24 -2.23 24.16 39.32
N PRO A 25 -2.31 23.15 40.20
CA PRO A 25 -1.35 22.05 40.18
C PRO A 25 -1.57 21.24 38.91
N PHE A 26 -0.54 21.15 38.07
CA PHE A 26 -0.52 20.15 37.00
C PHE A 26 0.22 18.90 37.52
N GLY A 27 -0.24 17.72 37.08
CA GLY A 27 0.42 16.46 37.43
C GLY A 27 1.88 16.54 37.02
N GLY A 28 2.77 16.58 38.01
CA GLY A 28 4.20 16.72 37.78
C GLY A 28 4.73 15.57 36.95
N LEU A 29 5.53 15.92 35.94
CA LEU A 29 6.55 15.07 35.36
C LEU A 29 7.17 14.26 36.50
N ALA A 30 6.90 12.96 36.53
CA ALA A 30 7.27 12.11 37.64
C ALA A 30 8.77 12.24 37.91
N GLN A 31 9.22 11.93 39.13
CA GLN A 31 10.63 11.72 39.47
C GLN A 31 11.21 10.45 38.78
N SER A 32 10.87 10.20 37.51
CA SER A 32 11.56 9.32 36.57
C SER A 32 12.35 10.21 35.61
N THR A 33 13.65 10.03 35.59
CA THR A 33 14.66 10.94 35.02
C THR A 33 14.71 11.07 33.50
N ASP A 34 13.73 10.64 32.71
CA ASP A 34 14.00 10.36 31.28
C ASP A 34 12.87 10.72 30.28
N TYR A 35 12.19 11.86 30.45
CA TYR A 35 11.46 12.49 29.34
C TYR A 35 11.24 13.99 29.56
N VAL A 36 11.57 14.84 28.57
CA VAL A 36 11.17 16.26 28.53
C VAL A 36 10.81 16.63 27.08
N PRO A 37 9.66 17.27 26.81
CA PRO A 37 9.36 17.88 25.51
C PRO A 37 10.31 19.07 25.24
N ASP A 38 10.69 19.30 23.98
CA ASP A 38 11.53 20.43 23.59
C ASP A 38 10.69 21.73 23.63
N TYR A 39 10.49 22.31 24.82
CA TYR A 39 9.82 23.61 25.00
C TYR A 39 10.82 24.68 25.43
N LEU A 40 10.58 25.92 25.01
CA LEU A 40 11.36 27.09 25.43
C LEU A 40 10.76 27.67 26.71
N PRO A 41 11.44 27.70 27.87
CA PRO A 41 10.87 28.26 29.09
C PRO A 41 10.42 29.71 28.88
N GLY A 42 9.14 29.98 29.14
CA GLY A 42 8.50 31.27 28.93
C GLY A 42 7.82 31.46 27.57
N ASP A 43 7.90 30.47 26.67
CA ASP A 43 7.16 30.42 25.40
C ASP A 43 5.79 29.79 25.64
N VAL A 44 4.90 30.57 26.24
CA VAL A 44 3.61 30.12 26.77
C VAL A 44 2.63 29.79 25.64
N ASN A 45 2.86 30.32 24.43
CA ASN A 45 2.04 30.10 23.25
C ASN A 45 2.65 29.12 22.23
N GLY A 46 3.85 28.59 22.49
CA GLY A 46 4.53 27.60 21.64
C GLY A 46 4.99 28.13 20.29
N ASP A 47 5.20 29.45 20.14
CA ASP A 47 5.58 30.08 18.87
C ASP A 47 7.10 30.11 18.60
N GLY A 48 7.88 29.57 19.53
CA GLY A 48 9.34 29.50 19.48
C GLY A 48 10.04 30.76 19.98
N ALA A 49 9.32 31.75 20.52
CA ALA A 49 9.91 33.02 20.95
C ALA A 49 9.30 33.61 22.23
N VAL A 50 10.09 33.69 23.31
CA VAL A 50 9.68 34.36 24.56
C VAL A 50 9.56 35.87 24.38
N ASN A 51 8.34 36.39 24.42
CA ASN A 51 8.04 37.80 24.19
C ASN A 51 6.84 38.31 25.01
N GLY A 52 6.40 39.55 24.73
CA GLY A 52 5.30 40.18 25.46
C GLY A 52 3.95 39.44 25.33
N ARG A 53 3.75 38.66 24.27
CA ARG A 53 2.54 37.85 24.07
C ARG A 53 2.44 36.75 25.11
N ASP A 54 3.54 36.09 25.43
CA ASP A 54 3.60 35.03 26.43
C ASP A 54 3.22 35.54 27.82
N SER A 55 3.78 36.69 28.19
CA SER A 55 3.41 37.32 29.47
C SER A 55 1.94 37.74 29.51
N GLY A 56 1.38 38.18 28.38
CA GLY A 56 -0.03 38.51 28.27
C GLY A 56 -0.93 37.28 28.39
N LEU A 57 -0.56 36.19 27.72
CA LEU A 57 -1.30 34.94 27.70
C LEU A 57 -1.26 34.25 29.07
N LEU A 58 -0.10 34.22 29.72
CA LEU A 58 0.05 33.72 31.09
C LEU A 58 -0.78 34.51 32.10
N LEU A 59 -0.83 35.84 31.97
CA LEU A 59 -1.67 36.68 32.85
C LEU A 59 -3.17 36.47 32.58
N GLN A 60 -3.58 36.22 31.34
CA GLN A 60 -4.96 35.87 31.00
C GLN A 60 -5.35 34.52 31.59
N TYR A 61 -4.47 33.53 31.48
CA TYR A 61 -4.63 32.22 32.10
C TYR A 61 -4.76 32.33 33.62
N LEU A 62 -3.86 33.06 34.30
CA LEU A 62 -3.94 33.31 35.74
C LEU A 62 -5.18 34.13 36.16
N ALA A 63 -5.82 34.82 35.23
CA ALA A 63 -7.08 35.53 35.42
C ALA A 63 -8.33 34.67 35.09
N GLU A 64 -8.15 33.36 34.90
CA GLU A 64 -9.19 32.37 34.55
C GLU A 64 -9.91 32.68 33.22
N TRP A 65 -9.20 33.27 32.26
CA TRP A 65 -9.73 33.41 30.91
C TRP A 65 -9.58 32.08 30.17
N ASP A 66 -10.52 31.79 29.26
CA ASP A 66 -10.49 30.59 28.42
C ASP A 66 -9.41 30.74 27.32
N VAL A 67 -8.16 30.44 27.68
CA VAL A 67 -6.98 30.51 26.82
C VAL A 67 -6.16 29.23 26.97
N LEU A 68 -5.67 28.71 25.84
CA LEU A 68 -4.76 27.56 25.83
C LEU A 68 -3.33 28.04 26.06
N ILE A 69 -2.59 27.35 26.92
CA ILE A 69 -1.19 27.63 27.21
C ILE A 69 -0.35 26.35 27.27
N GLU A 70 0.94 26.47 26.94
CA GLU A 70 1.94 25.44 27.18
C GLU A 70 2.31 25.42 28.67
N LYS A 71 1.63 24.55 29.45
CA LYS A 71 1.76 24.50 30.93
C LYS A 71 3.20 24.27 31.39
N ALA A 72 3.96 23.44 30.68
CA ALA A 72 5.36 23.16 31.01
C ALA A 72 6.28 24.38 30.76
N ALA A 73 6.00 25.17 29.71
CA ALA A 73 6.73 26.42 29.43
C ALA A 73 6.32 27.56 30.38
N ALA A 74 5.13 27.46 30.99
CA ALA A 74 4.59 28.44 31.93
C ALA A 74 5.11 28.27 33.36
N ASP A 75 5.60 27.11 33.78
CA ASP A 75 6.25 26.90 35.09
C ASP A 75 7.74 27.28 35.01
N LEU A 76 8.03 28.53 35.35
CA LEU A 76 9.38 29.11 35.23
C LEU A 76 10.26 28.83 36.44
N ASN A 77 9.64 28.46 37.56
CA ASN A 77 10.34 28.25 38.82
C ASN A 77 10.50 26.74 39.16
N GLY A 78 9.80 25.86 38.44
CA GLY A 78 9.92 24.41 38.51
C GLY A 78 9.22 23.79 39.72
N ASP A 79 8.24 24.48 40.32
CA ASP A 79 7.50 23.99 41.49
C ASP A 79 6.22 23.20 41.12
N ASN A 80 6.00 22.94 39.82
CA ASN A 80 4.81 22.30 39.24
C ASN A 80 3.50 23.05 39.55
N LEU A 81 3.60 24.36 39.79
CA LEU A 81 2.46 25.25 39.97
C LEU A 81 2.61 26.40 38.98
N ILE A 82 1.56 26.69 38.23
CA ILE A 82 1.51 27.92 37.44
C ILE A 82 0.85 28.99 38.31
N ASP A 83 1.64 29.93 38.81
CA ASP A 83 1.17 30.96 39.72
C ASP A 83 1.76 32.36 39.45
N GLY A 84 1.48 33.29 40.36
CA GLY A 84 1.97 34.67 40.25
C GLY A 84 3.51 34.79 40.23
N LYS A 85 4.26 33.81 40.74
CA LYS A 85 5.72 33.77 40.70
C LYS A 85 6.22 33.57 39.28
N ASP A 86 5.59 32.71 38.48
CA ASP A 86 6.01 32.45 37.10
C ASP A 86 5.76 33.66 36.21
N SER A 87 4.59 34.28 36.33
CA SER A 87 4.34 35.56 35.64
C SER A 87 5.34 36.65 36.06
N GLY A 88 5.77 36.64 37.33
CA GLY A 88 6.81 37.52 37.84
C GLY A 88 8.18 37.26 37.23
N LEU A 89 8.60 35.99 37.14
CA LEU A 89 9.86 35.57 36.52
C LEU A 89 9.88 35.89 35.02
N LEU A 90 8.76 35.65 34.31
CA LEU A 90 8.63 35.96 32.88
C LEU A 90 8.78 37.45 32.61
N LEU A 91 8.12 38.29 33.41
CA LEU A 91 8.22 39.75 33.30
C LEU A 91 9.62 40.28 33.63
N GLN A 92 10.31 39.68 34.60
CA GLN A 92 11.69 40.04 34.94
C GLN A 92 12.66 39.62 33.82
N TYR A 93 12.47 38.42 33.26
CA TYR A 93 13.22 37.95 32.10
C TYR A 93 13.04 38.88 30.89
N LEU A 94 11.80 39.25 30.55
CA LEU A 94 11.50 40.22 29.46
C LEU A 94 12.04 41.63 29.74
N ALA A 95 12.33 41.96 30.99
CA ALA A 95 12.97 43.21 31.39
C ALA A 95 14.50 43.15 31.38
N GLU A 96 15.10 42.07 30.86
CA GLU A 96 16.54 41.80 30.82
C GLU A 96 17.17 41.70 32.23
N TRP A 97 16.43 41.23 33.23
CA TRP A 97 16.99 40.94 34.56
C TRP A 97 17.67 39.58 34.55
N ASP A 98 18.73 39.45 35.34
CA ASP A 98 19.40 38.18 35.57
C ASP A 98 18.57 37.35 36.57
N VAL A 99 17.69 36.50 36.05
CA VAL A 99 16.79 35.65 36.84
C VAL A 99 17.11 34.17 36.59
N PRO A 100 17.23 33.35 37.64
CA PRO A 100 17.34 31.91 37.48
C PRO A 100 15.97 31.38 37.07
N LEU A 101 15.85 30.95 35.81
CA LEU A 101 14.75 30.09 35.38
C LEU A 101 15.13 28.64 35.73
N ALA A 102 14.14 27.79 36.00
CA ALA A 102 14.37 26.37 36.27
C ALA A 102 15.34 25.79 35.22
N ASP A 103 16.40 25.16 35.70
CA ASP A 103 17.48 24.65 34.85
C ASP A 103 16.90 23.70 33.80
N ARG A 104 17.29 23.91 32.53
CA ARG A 104 17.13 22.89 31.50
C ARG A 104 17.88 21.66 31.98
N THR A 105 17.16 20.64 32.43
CA THR A 105 17.75 19.30 32.50
C THR A 105 17.93 18.86 31.06
N THR A 106 19.05 19.29 30.48
CA THR A 106 19.59 18.67 29.29
C THR A 106 19.93 17.25 29.68
N VAL A 107 19.00 16.34 29.38
CA VAL A 107 19.38 14.97 29.06
C VAL A 107 20.48 15.10 28.01
N PRO A 108 21.56 14.31 28.06
CA PRO A 108 22.38 14.17 26.87
C PRO A 108 21.42 13.73 25.77
N VAL A 109 21.06 14.65 24.88
CA VAL A 109 20.79 14.29 23.51
C VAL A 109 22.01 13.44 23.19
N ILE A 110 21.79 12.16 22.91
CA ILE A 110 22.77 11.38 22.19
C ILE A 110 22.86 12.12 20.86
N ASP A 111 23.62 13.22 20.79
CA ASP A 111 23.82 14.02 19.59
C ASP A 111 24.92 13.36 18.80
N THR A 112 24.75 12.06 18.56
CA THR A 112 25.46 11.41 17.47
C THR A 112 24.72 11.80 16.18
N PRO A 113 25.42 11.96 15.06
CA PRO A 113 24.81 12.15 13.75
C PRO A 113 23.75 11.07 13.40
N GLU A 114 23.75 9.94 14.10
CA GLU A 114 22.78 8.84 13.97
C GLU A 114 21.45 9.11 14.69
N TYR A 115 21.39 10.04 15.66
CA TYR A 115 20.19 10.32 16.48
C TYR A 115 19.43 11.60 16.09
N ARG A 116 19.95 12.38 15.12
CA ARG A 116 19.22 13.53 14.54
C ARG A 116 18.20 13.14 13.47
N ASN A 117 17.91 11.86 13.35
CA ASN A 117 16.90 11.37 12.43
C ASN A 117 15.60 11.16 13.20
N ARG A 118 14.59 11.98 12.87
CA ARG A 118 13.20 11.48 12.70
C ARG A 118 13.32 10.06 12.14
N VAL A 119 12.69 9.05 12.75
CA VAL A 119 12.76 7.65 12.30
C VAL A 119 12.88 7.58 10.77
N THR A 120 14.08 7.26 10.26
CA THR A 120 14.37 7.33 8.80
C THR A 120 13.99 6.06 8.06
N GLU A 121 13.63 5.01 8.79
CA GLU A 121 13.32 3.69 8.26
C GLU A 121 11.94 3.26 8.76
N TYR A 122 11.05 2.92 7.85
CA TYR A 122 9.72 2.38 8.14
C TYR A 122 9.69 0.90 7.79
N SER A 123 8.81 0.13 8.44
CA SER A 123 8.67 -1.29 8.12
C SER A 123 8.09 -1.47 6.73
N THR A 124 8.74 -2.31 5.94
CA THR A 124 8.22 -2.86 4.67
C THR A 124 7.86 -4.35 4.79
N SER A 125 8.02 -4.92 5.99
CA SER A 125 7.64 -6.30 6.31
C SER A 125 6.16 -6.35 6.67
N TYR A 126 5.31 -6.66 5.69
CA TYR A 126 3.87 -6.80 5.90
C TYR A 126 3.47 -8.23 6.26
N GLY A 127 2.61 -8.40 7.25
CA GLY A 127 1.86 -9.64 7.46
C GLY A 127 0.66 -9.72 6.52
N GLY A 128 -0.06 -10.84 6.54
CA GLY A 128 -1.29 -11.01 5.78
C GLY A 128 -1.77 -12.45 5.77
N THR A 129 -3.07 -12.65 5.58
CA THR A 129 -3.68 -13.99 5.43
C THR A 129 -4.79 -13.92 4.41
N ASP A 130 -4.78 -14.79 3.42
CA ASP A 130 -5.80 -14.84 2.37
C ASP A 130 -7.07 -15.61 2.79
N ALA A 131 -8.02 -15.83 1.89
CA ALA A 131 -9.26 -16.54 2.19
C ALA A 131 -9.07 -18.06 2.37
N LEU A 132 -7.92 -18.60 1.99
CA LEU A 132 -7.55 -20.01 2.14
C LEU A 132 -6.74 -20.27 3.43
N GLY A 133 -6.45 -19.23 4.21
CA GLY A 133 -5.62 -19.32 5.41
C GLY A 133 -4.12 -19.36 5.11
N ARG A 134 -3.69 -19.05 3.88
CA ARG A 134 -2.26 -18.92 3.54
C ARG A 134 -1.74 -17.60 4.09
N THR A 135 -0.61 -17.64 4.78
CA THR A 135 0.01 -16.47 5.40
C THR A 135 1.19 -15.98 4.59
N LEU A 136 1.42 -14.67 4.58
CA LEU A 136 2.66 -14.12 4.04
C LEU A 136 3.82 -14.43 5.00
N GLY A 137 4.92 -14.96 4.46
CA GLY A 137 6.15 -15.24 5.18
C GLY A 137 6.83 -13.95 5.63
N LEU A 138 7.38 -14.00 6.85
CA LEU A 138 8.21 -12.95 7.42
C LEU A 138 9.69 -13.32 7.24
N GLU A 139 10.61 -12.46 7.69
CA GLU A 139 12.06 -12.66 7.55
C GLU A 139 12.53 -14.06 8.01
N SER A 140 11.95 -14.59 9.10
CA SER A 140 12.28 -15.93 9.62
C SER A 140 11.94 -17.07 8.65
N ASP A 141 11.00 -16.84 7.74
CA ASP A 141 10.48 -17.86 6.82
C ASP A 141 11.15 -17.77 5.45
N VAL A 142 11.40 -16.56 4.94
CA VAL A 142 11.89 -16.33 3.56
C VAL A 142 13.33 -15.83 3.48
N GLY A 143 13.91 -15.41 4.60
CA GLY A 143 15.26 -14.85 4.70
C GLY A 143 15.36 -13.37 4.31
N ALA A 144 16.54 -12.80 4.56
CA ALA A 144 16.86 -11.40 4.26
C ALA A 144 16.84 -11.10 2.75
N PRO A 145 16.71 -9.82 2.34
CA PRO A 145 16.70 -9.42 0.95
C PRO A 145 17.95 -9.90 0.20
N LYS A 146 17.75 -10.37 -1.03
CA LYS A 146 18.77 -10.90 -1.92
C LYS A 146 19.09 -9.88 -3.00
N GLU A 147 20.36 -9.59 -3.15
CA GLU A 147 20.86 -8.69 -4.19
C GLU A 147 20.67 -9.28 -5.59
N GLU A 148 20.49 -8.38 -6.58
CA GLU A 148 20.38 -8.71 -8.01
C GLU A 148 19.26 -9.71 -8.37
N LYS A 149 18.16 -9.72 -7.61
CA LYS A 149 16.93 -10.45 -7.92
C LYS A 149 15.82 -9.49 -8.34
N TYR A 150 15.27 -9.71 -9.54
CA TYR A 150 14.26 -8.82 -10.12
C TYR A 150 12.97 -9.55 -10.47
N VAL A 151 11.84 -8.91 -10.24
CA VAL A 151 10.51 -9.36 -10.65
C VAL A 151 9.89 -8.34 -11.60
N GLY A 152 9.65 -8.78 -12.83
CA GLY A 152 8.88 -8.04 -13.82
C GLY A 152 7.44 -8.53 -13.88
N LEU A 153 6.47 -7.64 -13.98
CA LEU A 153 5.05 -8.00 -14.03
C LEU A 153 4.38 -7.48 -15.30
N PHE A 154 3.75 -8.37 -16.08
CA PHE A 154 3.04 -7.98 -17.29
C PHE A 154 1.74 -7.25 -16.96
N TYR A 155 1.55 -6.07 -17.55
CA TYR A 155 0.47 -5.14 -17.21
C TYR A 155 -0.20 -4.59 -18.47
N PHE A 156 -1.53 -4.62 -18.48
CA PHE A 156 -2.35 -4.34 -19.66
C PHE A 156 -2.86 -2.90 -19.62
N LEU A 157 -2.73 -2.21 -20.76
CA LEU A 157 -3.01 -0.78 -20.89
C LEU A 157 -4.33 -0.45 -21.62
N TRP A 158 -5.14 -1.44 -21.97
CA TRP A 158 -6.09 -1.28 -23.08
C TRP A 158 -7.56 -1.53 -22.76
N MET A 159 -7.93 -1.63 -21.48
CA MET A 159 -9.32 -1.58 -21.05
C MET A 159 -9.93 -0.23 -21.47
N GLY A 160 -10.96 -0.27 -22.32
CA GLY A 160 -11.64 0.89 -22.89
C GLY A 160 -11.11 1.31 -24.26
N ALA A 161 -9.92 0.86 -24.66
CA ALA A 161 -9.30 1.26 -25.93
C ALA A 161 -10.00 0.66 -27.16
N HIS A 162 -10.66 -0.49 -27.00
CA HIS A 162 -11.32 -1.24 -28.08
C HIS A 162 -12.86 -1.21 -28.00
N GLY A 163 -13.40 -0.18 -27.33
CA GLY A 163 -14.82 0.00 -27.06
C GLY A 163 -15.17 -0.26 -25.60
N THR A 164 -16.35 0.23 -25.21
CA THR A 164 -16.83 0.22 -23.82
C THR A 164 -18.17 -0.51 -23.66
N GLN A 165 -18.57 -1.35 -24.63
CA GLN A 165 -19.75 -2.21 -24.42
C GLN A 165 -19.44 -3.26 -23.35
N LEU A 166 -20.35 -3.42 -22.38
CA LEU A 166 -20.17 -4.37 -21.30
C LEU A 166 -20.74 -5.74 -21.69
N TYR A 167 -19.86 -6.72 -21.78
CA TYR A 167 -20.21 -8.13 -21.78
C TYR A 167 -19.33 -8.84 -20.75
N ASP A 168 -19.93 -9.72 -19.96
CA ASP A 168 -19.24 -10.53 -18.96
C ASP A 168 -19.56 -12.00 -19.22
N ASN A 169 -18.53 -12.78 -19.53
CA ASN A 169 -18.65 -14.19 -19.91
C ASN A 169 -19.28 -15.02 -18.80
N THR A 170 -18.87 -14.79 -17.54
CA THR A 170 -19.39 -15.51 -16.37
C THR A 170 -20.88 -15.23 -16.22
N LYS A 171 -21.28 -13.95 -16.22
CA LYS A 171 -22.69 -13.56 -16.11
C LYS A 171 -23.54 -14.07 -17.28
N ILE A 172 -23.00 -14.08 -18.52
CA ILE A 172 -23.71 -14.60 -19.70
C ILE A 172 -23.99 -16.10 -19.55
N VAL A 173 -22.99 -16.88 -19.14
CA VAL A 173 -23.11 -18.34 -18.98
C VAL A 173 -24.06 -18.70 -17.83
N GLU A 174 -24.02 -17.95 -16.72
CA GLU A 174 -24.93 -18.13 -15.58
C GLU A 174 -26.38 -17.77 -15.95
N THR A 175 -26.57 -16.71 -16.74
CA THR A 175 -27.91 -16.22 -17.09
C THR A 175 -28.59 -17.10 -18.14
N TYR A 176 -27.84 -17.60 -19.13
CA TYR A 176 -28.39 -18.31 -20.28
C TYR A 176 -27.87 -19.74 -20.38
N ALA A 177 -28.73 -20.71 -20.05
CA ALA A 177 -28.40 -22.15 -20.16
C ALA A 177 -27.99 -22.60 -21.58
N ASP A 178 -28.37 -21.85 -22.63
CA ASP A 178 -27.99 -22.11 -24.02
C ASP A 178 -26.77 -21.29 -24.50
N ALA A 179 -26.10 -20.51 -23.63
CA ALA A 179 -25.03 -19.58 -23.99
C ALA A 179 -23.94 -20.21 -24.88
N LEU A 180 -23.45 -21.38 -24.50
CA LEU A 180 -22.35 -22.06 -25.21
C LEU A 180 -22.75 -22.67 -26.57
N ARG A 181 -24.04 -22.65 -26.91
CA ARG A 181 -24.59 -23.15 -28.19
C ARG A 181 -25.28 -22.06 -29.00
N ASN A 182 -25.47 -20.88 -28.42
CA ASN A 182 -26.21 -19.78 -29.01
C ASN A 182 -25.37 -18.51 -29.08
N GLN A 183 -24.80 -18.26 -30.25
CA GLN A 183 -23.99 -17.08 -30.55
C GLN A 183 -24.70 -15.75 -30.34
N GLY A 184 -26.04 -15.73 -30.31
CA GLY A 184 -26.85 -14.53 -30.08
C GLY A 184 -26.88 -14.06 -28.62
N ARG A 185 -26.33 -14.83 -27.67
CA ARG A 185 -26.18 -14.42 -26.26
C ARG A 185 -24.98 -13.53 -25.99
N TRP A 186 -24.08 -13.41 -26.96
CA TRP A 186 -22.76 -12.79 -26.81
C TRP A 186 -22.65 -11.56 -27.70
N GLY A 187 -21.77 -10.61 -27.34
CA GLY A 187 -21.41 -9.49 -28.20
C GLY A 187 -20.82 -9.97 -29.53
N SER A 188 -20.89 -9.19 -30.60
CA SER A 188 -20.42 -9.61 -31.93
C SER A 188 -18.97 -10.10 -31.95
N VAL A 189 -18.60 -10.89 -32.97
CA VAL A 189 -17.20 -11.21 -33.24
C VAL A 189 -16.40 -9.91 -33.36
N GLY A 190 -15.23 -9.86 -32.73
CA GLY A 190 -14.38 -8.67 -32.62
C GLY A 190 -14.63 -7.82 -31.37
N THR A 191 -15.73 -8.05 -30.65
CA THR A 191 -16.04 -7.34 -29.41
C THR A 191 -15.31 -7.96 -28.22
N PHE A 192 -14.74 -7.12 -27.35
CA PHE A 192 -14.09 -7.55 -26.12
C PHE A 192 -15.11 -7.85 -25.03
N HIS A 193 -14.88 -8.92 -24.28
CA HIS A 193 -15.72 -9.34 -23.16
C HIS A 193 -14.84 -9.52 -21.93
N PHE A 194 -15.35 -9.15 -20.77
CA PHE A 194 -14.78 -9.50 -19.49
C PHE A 194 -14.94 -10.99 -19.25
N TRP A 195 -13.91 -11.66 -18.74
CA TRP A 195 -14.06 -13.05 -18.30
C TRP A 195 -14.79 -13.15 -16.95
N GLY A 196 -14.70 -12.10 -16.12
CA GLY A 196 -15.37 -11.92 -14.83
C GLY A 196 -15.27 -10.47 -14.35
N GLU A 197 -15.78 -10.17 -13.17
CA GLU A 197 -15.81 -8.79 -12.63
C GLU A 197 -14.57 -8.48 -11.77
N PRO A 198 -13.74 -7.48 -12.12
CA PRO A 198 -12.66 -7.01 -11.26
C PRO A 198 -13.20 -6.49 -9.93
N LEU A 199 -12.40 -6.58 -8.85
CA LEU A 199 -12.80 -6.01 -7.56
C LEU A 199 -13.14 -4.52 -7.69
N PHE A 200 -12.39 -3.79 -8.52
CA PHE A 200 -12.58 -2.36 -8.77
C PHE A 200 -13.68 -2.04 -9.80
N GLY A 201 -14.47 -3.04 -10.21
CA GLY A 201 -15.51 -2.93 -11.21
C GLY A 201 -14.97 -3.00 -12.65
N TYR A 202 -15.85 -2.89 -13.65
CA TYR A 202 -15.49 -2.92 -15.06
C TYR A 202 -14.82 -1.61 -15.50
N TYR A 203 -13.63 -1.33 -14.97
CA TYR A 203 -12.92 -0.06 -15.15
C TYR A 203 -12.31 0.07 -16.56
N VAL A 204 -11.97 1.32 -16.93
CA VAL A 204 -11.17 1.67 -18.10
C VAL A 204 -9.75 1.97 -17.65
N SER A 205 -8.74 1.74 -18.49
CA SER A 205 -7.33 1.92 -18.10
C SER A 205 -6.94 3.36 -17.77
N SER A 206 -7.78 4.34 -18.09
CA SER A 206 -7.59 5.75 -17.75
C SER A 206 -8.17 6.14 -16.39
N ASP A 207 -8.78 5.20 -15.65
CA ASP A 207 -9.33 5.46 -14.32
C ASP A 207 -8.19 5.67 -13.30
N GLU A 208 -7.87 6.94 -13.01
CA GLU A 208 -6.78 7.31 -12.08
C GLU A 208 -6.98 6.71 -10.68
N TRP A 209 -8.23 6.54 -10.23
CA TRP A 209 -8.51 5.93 -8.92
C TRP A 209 -8.06 4.47 -8.90
N VAL A 210 -8.33 3.71 -9.96
CA VAL A 210 -7.87 2.31 -10.08
C VAL A 210 -6.34 2.24 -10.25
N ILE A 211 -5.75 3.14 -11.04
CA ILE A 211 -4.29 3.19 -11.22
C ILE A 211 -3.60 3.39 -9.86
N ARG A 212 -4.11 4.27 -8.99
CA ARG A 212 -3.56 4.49 -7.65
C ARG A 212 -3.56 3.20 -6.82
N LYS A 213 -4.70 2.52 -6.73
CA LYS A 213 -4.82 1.26 -5.99
C LYS A 213 -3.86 0.19 -6.55
N HIS A 214 -3.73 0.09 -7.87
CA HIS A 214 -2.75 -0.81 -8.49
C HIS A 214 -1.30 -0.46 -8.14
N VAL A 215 -0.92 0.82 -8.20
CA VAL A 215 0.45 1.23 -7.87
C VAL A 215 0.78 0.92 -6.41
N GLN A 216 -0.12 1.17 -5.47
CA GLN A 216 0.05 0.81 -4.05
C GLN A 216 0.28 -0.69 -3.89
N MET A 217 -0.65 -1.50 -4.43
CA MET A 217 -0.57 -2.96 -4.34
C MET A 217 0.72 -3.52 -4.94
N LEU A 218 1.15 -3.01 -6.09
CA LEU A 218 2.34 -3.52 -6.78
C LEU A 218 3.65 -3.03 -6.15
N THR A 219 3.63 -1.87 -5.50
CA THR A 219 4.73 -1.38 -4.67
C THR A 219 4.87 -2.24 -3.42
N ASP A 220 3.78 -2.50 -2.69
CA ASP A 220 3.78 -3.34 -1.47
C ASP A 220 4.08 -4.82 -1.76
N ALA A 221 3.83 -5.26 -2.99
CA ALA A 221 4.20 -6.59 -3.49
C ALA A 221 5.68 -6.73 -3.86
N ASP A 222 6.48 -5.66 -3.77
CA ASP A 222 7.90 -5.62 -4.12
C ASP A 222 8.18 -5.97 -5.61
N VAL A 223 7.30 -5.51 -6.50
CA VAL A 223 7.47 -5.64 -7.96
C VAL A 223 8.46 -4.58 -8.45
N ASP A 224 9.59 -5.02 -9.00
CA ASP A 224 10.65 -4.09 -9.43
C ASP A 224 10.26 -3.27 -10.66
N PHE A 225 9.52 -3.87 -11.61
CA PHE A 225 9.07 -3.17 -12.79
C PHE A 225 7.82 -3.76 -13.45
N LEU A 226 7.01 -2.88 -14.02
CA LEU A 226 5.88 -3.22 -14.89
C LEU A 226 6.35 -3.32 -16.33
N VAL A 227 5.86 -4.33 -17.03
CA VAL A 227 6.04 -4.48 -18.47
C VAL A 227 4.71 -4.23 -19.15
N PHE A 228 4.59 -3.07 -19.78
CA PHE A 228 3.37 -2.67 -20.46
C PHE A 228 3.16 -3.43 -21.77
N ASP A 229 1.96 -3.99 -21.92
CA ASP A 229 1.54 -4.71 -23.11
C ASP A 229 1.30 -3.76 -24.29
N THR A 230 2.17 -3.87 -25.29
CA THR A 230 2.03 -3.23 -26.61
C THR A 230 2.31 -4.24 -27.73
N THR A 231 1.99 -5.51 -27.47
CA THR A 231 2.41 -6.64 -28.31
C THR A 231 1.65 -6.75 -29.64
N ASN A 232 0.51 -6.06 -29.77
CA ASN A 232 -0.42 -6.18 -30.89
C ASN A 232 -0.44 -4.96 -31.81
N SER A 233 0.71 -4.34 -32.09
CA SER A 233 0.73 -3.19 -32.99
C SER A 233 0.19 -3.52 -34.38
N THR A 234 -0.79 -2.73 -34.83
CA THR A 234 -1.47 -2.89 -36.12
C THR A 234 -0.91 -1.96 -37.20
N GLY A 235 -1.16 -2.30 -38.46
CA GLY A 235 -0.83 -1.48 -39.63
C GLY A 235 0.48 -1.86 -40.31
N ALA A 236 0.59 -1.53 -41.61
CA ALA A 236 1.85 -1.62 -42.35
C ALA A 236 2.80 -0.48 -41.92
N PRO A 237 4.14 -0.65 -42.06
CA PRO A 237 5.08 0.46 -41.94
C PRO A 237 4.60 1.62 -42.81
N THR A 238 4.29 2.75 -42.18
CA THR A 238 3.77 3.93 -42.86
C THR A 238 4.73 5.09 -42.63
N THR A 239 5.02 5.84 -43.69
CA THR A 239 5.77 7.10 -43.60
C THR A 239 4.90 8.25 -43.08
N GLN A 240 3.64 7.99 -42.72
CA GLN A 240 2.76 8.99 -42.16
C GLN A 240 3.17 9.30 -40.71
N PRO A 241 3.08 10.59 -40.30
CA PRO A 241 3.36 10.99 -38.93
C PRO A 241 2.47 10.24 -37.94
N VAL A 242 3.03 9.86 -36.80
CA VAL A 242 2.25 9.42 -35.64
C VAL A 242 1.44 10.62 -35.14
N THR A 243 0.21 10.40 -34.68
CA THR A 243 -0.60 11.47 -34.09
C THR A 243 -0.95 11.13 -32.65
N ASN A 244 -0.94 12.14 -31.78
CA ASN A 244 -1.14 12.07 -30.32
C ASN A 244 -2.50 11.48 -29.85
N ASN A 245 -3.34 11.00 -30.77
CA ASN A 245 -4.66 10.44 -30.50
C ASN A 245 -4.72 8.91 -30.64
N GLY A 246 -3.59 8.19 -30.54
CA GLY A 246 -3.58 6.72 -30.43
C GLY A 246 -4.19 5.95 -31.62
N GLY A 247 -4.29 6.57 -32.79
CA GLY A 247 -4.90 5.96 -33.97
C GLY A 247 -3.97 5.02 -34.71
N GLY A 248 -3.97 3.73 -34.34
CA GLY A 248 -3.58 2.62 -35.23
C GLY A 248 -2.37 1.76 -34.83
N ASN A 249 -1.72 1.98 -33.67
CA ASN A 249 -0.52 1.22 -33.28
C ASN A 249 -0.66 0.36 -32.00
N ASN A 250 -1.77 0.41 -31.26
CA ASN A 250 -1.93 -0.36 -30.02
C ASN A 250 -0.75 -0.21 -29.02
N THR A 251 -0.15 0.98 -28.95
CA THR A 251 0.93 1.33 -28.00
C THR A 251 0.42 2.03 -26.74
N TYR A 252 -0.84 2.49 -26.74
CA TYR A 252 -1.56 3.01 -25.57
C TYR A 252 -0.82 4.09 -24.77
N VAL A 253 -0.07 4.97 -25.46
CA VAL A 253 0.80 6.00 -24.87
C VAL A 253 0.09 6.83 -23.80
N ALA A 254 -1.14 7.29 -24.05
CA ALA A 254 -1.89 8.09 -23.08
C ALA A 254 -2.10 7.37 -21.73
N ASN A 255 -2.40 6.07 -21.76
CA ASN A 255 -2.58 5.27 -20.55
C ASN A 255 -1.24 5.00 -19.86
N ALA A 256 -0.17 4.77 -20.62
CA ALA A 256 1.18 4.65 -20.07
C ALA A 256 1.62 5.94 -19.35
N LEU A 257 1.34 7.12 -19.93
CA LEU A 257 1.65 8.42 -19.33
C LEU A 257 0.80 8.70 -18.08
N ALA A 258 -0.46 8.29 -18.06
CA ALA A 258 -1.30 8.40 -16.87
C ALA A 258 -0.73 7.57 -15.69
N ILE A 259 -0.24 6.36 -15.97
CA ILE A 259 0.42 5.52 -14.95
C ILE A 259 1.77 6.11 -14.53
N LEU A 260 2.60 6.58 -15.48
CA LEU A 260 3.88 7.24 -15.17
C LEU A 260 3.71 8.46 -14.27
N LYS A 261 2.66 9.27 -14.50
CA LYS A 261 2.32 10.41 -13.63
C LYS A 261 2.07 9.96 -12.19
N ILE A 262 1.26 8.92 -11.98
CA ILE A 262 0.94 8.43 -10.63
C ILE A 262 2.14 7.74 -9.98
N LEU A 263 2.94 6.98 -10.74
CA LEU A 263 4.21 6.42 -10.26
C LEU A 263 5.18 7.53 -9.81
N ASP A 264 5.30 8.61 -10.58
CA ASP A 264 6.16 9.76 -10.26
C ASP A 264 5.68 10.52 -9.01
N GLU A 265 4.36 10.64 -8.82
CA GLU A 265 3.78 11.19 -7.59
C GLU A 265 4.22 10.38 -6.36
N TYR A 266 4.05 9.05 -6.38
CA TYR A 266 4.44 8.18 -5.27
C TYR A 266 5.97 8.08 -5.10
N TYR A 267 6.73 8.05 -6.18
CA TYR A 267 8.20 8.11 -6.13
C TYR A 267 8.68 9.38 -5.43
N LYS A 268 8.10 10.54 -5.76
CA LYS A 268 8.41 11.82 -5.10
C LYS A 268 7.97 11.86 -3.64
N ALA A 269 6.94 11.09 -3.28
CA ALA A 269 6.53 10.87 -1.89
C ALA A 269 7.44 9.86 -1.13
N GLY A 270 8.49 9.34 -1.79
CA GLY A 270 9.50 8.48 -1.19
C GLY A 270 9.15 7.00 -1.18
N TRP A 271 8.23 6.57 -2.05
CA TRP A 271 7.92 5.15 -2.27
C TRP A 271 8.85 4.53 -3.30
N ASP A 272 9.23 3.27 -3.09
CA ASP A 272 10.03 2.50 -4.04
C ASP A 272 9.16 1.88 -5.13
N VAL A 273 8.49 2.73 -5.91
CA VAL A 273 7.49 2.29 -6.90
C VAL A 273 8.07 1.42 -8.01
N PRO A 274 7.29 0.53 -8.64
CA PRO A 274 7.72 -0.20 -9.82
C PRO A 274 8.21 0.73 -10.93
N ARG A 275 9.31 0.36 -11.57
CA ARG A 275 9.81 1.03 -12.79
C ARG A 275 9.03 0.50 -13.99
N ILE A 276 9.28 1.00 -15.20
CA ILE A 276 8.54 0.57 -16.39
C ILE A 276 9.46 0.13 -17.54
N ALA A 277 8.93 -0.82 -18.31
CA ALA A 277 9.41 -1.24 -19.63
C ALA A 277 8.19 -1.56 -20.51
N PHE A 278 8.43 -1.74 -21.82
CA PHE A 278 7.38 -2.13 -22.77
C PHE A 278 7.71 -3.46 -23.44
N TYR A 279 6.68 -4.26 -23.72
CA TYR A 279 6.78 -5.46 -24.55
C TYR A 279 6.09 -5.21 -25.89
N THR A 280 6.85 -5.35 -26.97
CA THR A 280 6.38 -5.26 -28.36
C THR A 280 6.57 -6.62 -29.07
N ASN A 281 5.70 -6.95 -30.03
CA ASN A 281 5.81 -8.21 -30.76
C ASN A 281 5.44 -8.07 -32.25
N SER A 282 4.17 -7.79 -32.55
CA SER A 282 3.73 -7.45 -33.90
C SER A 282 4.23 -6.05 -34.27
N ASN A 283 4.71 -5.86 -35.50
CA ASN A 283 5.24 -4.57 -36.00
C ASN A 283 6.17 -3.88 -34.98
N SER A 284 7.06 -4.67 -34.38
CA SER A 284 7.79 -4.32 -33.17
C SER A 284 8.69 -3.12 -33.36
N GLY A 285 9.40 -3.01 -34.50
CA GLY A 285 10.25 -1.86 -34.81
C GLY A 285 9.49 -0.53 -34.74
N ARG A 286 8.29 -0.48 -35.33
CA ARG A 286 7.44 0.71 -35.33
C ARG A 286 6.88 1.02 -33.94
N ALA A 287 6.45 0.00 -33.19
CA ALA A 287 5.97 0.19 -31.83
C ALA A 287 7.09 0.78 -30.95
N MET A 288 8.31 0.25 -31.06
CA MET A 288 9.47 0.78 -30.34
C MET A 288 9.82 2.22 -30.74
N ASP A 289 9.72 2.59 -32.03
CA ASP A 289 9.93 3.97 -32.48
C ASP A 289 8.89 4.94 -31.84
N VAL A 290 7.61 4.55 -31.82
CA VAL A 290 6.55 5.37 -31.19
C VAL A 290 6.81 5.55 -29.71
N LEU A 291 7.15 4.46 -29.01
CA LEU A 291 7.42 4.50 -27.57
C LEU A 291 8.67 5.33 -27.27
N TYR A 292 9.72 5.19 -28.08
CA TYR A 292 10.92 6.02 -28.00
C TYR A 292 10.57 7.50 -28.10
N ASP A 293 9.86 7.91 -29.16
CA ASP A 293 9.57 9.32 -29.44
C ASP A 293 8.58 9.90 -28.41
N GLU A 294 7.46 9.22 -28.15
CA GLU A 294 6.32 9.78 -27.40
C GLU A 294 6.37 9.53 -25.90
N VAL A 295 7.14 8.56 -25.41
CA VAL A 295 7.27 8.28 -23.97
C VAL A 295 8.67 8.67 -23.50
N TYR A 296 9.70 8.04 -24.03
CA TYR A 296 11.06 8.18 -23.47
C TYR A 296 11.72 9.51 -23.85
N GLN A 297 11.64 9.93 -25.11
CA GLN A 297 12.26 11.16 -25.59
C GLN A 297 11.47 12.40 -25.20
N SER A 298 10.13 12.33 -25.32
CA SER A 298 9.26 13.47 -25.03
C SER A 298 9.05 13.73 -23.53
N HIS A 299 9.24 12.72 -22.68
CA HIS A 299 9.06 12.83 -21.22
C HIS A 299 10.30 12.38 -20.42
N PRO A 300 11.47 13.03 -20.60
CA PRO A 300 12.70 12.69 -19.87
C PRO A 300 12.59 12.94 -18.36
N GLU A 301 11.60 13.72 -17.91
CA GLU A 301 11.25 13.87 -16.49
C GLU A 301 10.96 12.54 -15.80
N TYR A 302 10.43 11.54 -16.53
CA TYR A 302 10.16 10.20 -16.02
C TYR A 302 11.35 9.23 -16.11
N SER A 303 12.56 9.72 -16.43
CA SER A 303 13.75 8.86 -16.60
C SER A 303 14.13 8.02 -15.38
N HIS A 304 13.77 8.47 -14.18
CA HIS A 304 13.97 7.75 -12.93
C HIS A 304 13.01 6.56 -12.74
N LEU A 305 11.92 6.49 -13.53
CA LEU A 305 10.97 5.39 -13.55
C LEU A 305 11.27 4.36 -14.63
N TRP A 306 12.30 4.55 -15.47
CA TRP A 306 12.62 3.58 -16.51
C TRP A 306 13.44 2.42 -15.93
N PHE A 307 12.99 1.19 -16.16
CA PHE A 307 13.73 0.03 -15.73
C PHE A 307 14.98 -0.11 -16.61
N ASN A 308 16.15 0.05 -15.99
CA ASN A 308 17.43 -0.04 -16.68
C ASN A 308 17.99 -1.46 -16.57
N TRP A 309 18.34 -2.06 -17.71
CA TRP A 309 19.02 -3.35 -17.79
C TRP A 309 20.37 -3.15 -18.48
N GLU A 310 21.45 -3.63 -17.87
CA GLU A 310 22.83 -3.44 -18.37
C GLU A 310 23.16 -1.96 -18.68
N GLY A 311 22.64 -1.04 -17.86
CA GLY A 311 22.97 0.40 -17.91
C GLY A 311 22.16 1.25 -18.89
N LYS A 312 21.12 0.70 -19.54
CA LYS A 312 20.21 1.45 -20.42
C LYS A 312 18.75 1.10 -20.14
N PRO A 313 17.79 1.98 -20.49
CA PRO A 313 16.37 1.65 -20.42
C PRO A 313 16.07 0.38 -21.20
N MET A 314 15.33 -0.54 -20.62
CA MET A 314 14.98 -1.81 -21.25
C MET A 314 13.71 -1.68 -22.09
N ILE A 315 13.71 -2.29 -23.26
CA ILE A 315 12.50 -2.56 -24.05
C ILE A 315 12.56 -4.00 -24.58
N ILE A 316 11.42 -4.68 -24.66
CA ILE A 316 11.33 -6.04 -25.19
C ILE A 316 10.72 -5.96 -26.59
N GLY A 317 11.42 -6.52 -27.59
CA GLY A 317 11.01 -6.41 -28.99
C GLY A 317 11.91 -7.18 -29.95
N ASN A 318 11.55 -7.15 -31.24
CA ASN A 318 12.37 -7.72 -32.30
C ASN A 318 13.49 -6.74 -32.65
N SER A 319 14.71 -6.98 -32.14
CA SER A 319 15.81 -6.04 -32.34
C SER A 319 16.18 -5.86 -33.82
N SER A 320 15.90 -6.86 -34.67
CA SER A 320 16.18 -6.77 -36.11
C SER A 320 15.35 -5.70 -36.83
N GLU A 321 14.19 -5.33 -36.28
CA GLU A 321 13.31 -4.29 -36.80
C GLU A 321 13.61 -2.89 -36.23
N ALA A 322 14.38 -2.81 -35.14
CA ALA A 322 14.63 -1.54 -34.45
C ALA A 322 15.42 -0.55 -35.31
N SER A 323 15.00 0.72 -35.29
CA SER A 323 15.74 1.83 -35.90
C SER A 323 17.09 2.08 -35.19
N THR A 324 18.00 2.81 -35.84
CA THR A 324 19.31 3.13 -35.25
C THR A 324 19.18 3.90 -33.94
N ALA A 325 18.23 4.83 -33.85
CA ALA A 325 18.00 5.63 -32.64
C ALA A 325 17.54 4.73 -31.47
N VAL A 326 16.55 3.87 -31.72
CA VAL A 326 16.05 2.90 -30.74
C VAL A 326 17.15 1.96 -30.26
N ARG A 327 17.97 1.39 -31.16
CA ARG A 327 19.10 0.50 -30.79
C ARG A 327 20.18 1.21 -29.96
N GLN A 328 20.38 2.50 -30.18
CA GLN A 328 21.36 3.27 -29.42
C GLN A 328 20.85 3.62 -28.03
N PHE A 329 19.57 3.97 -27.92
CA PHE A 329 18.95 4.38 -26.68
C PHE A 329 18.66 3.22 -25.73
N PHE A 330 17.97 2.18 -26.23
CA PHE A 330 17.53 1.07 -25.39
C PHE A 330 18.54 -0.07 -25.28
N ARG A 331 18.41 -0.79 -24.17
CA ARG A 331 18.77 -2.21 -24.11
C ARG A 331 17.59 -3.05 -24.59
N ILE A 332 17.67 -3.56 -25.82
CA ILE A 332 16.58 -4.35 -26.41
C ILE A 332 16.74 -5.82 -26.04
N LYS A 333 15.80 -6.38 -25.29
CA LYS A 333 15.64 -7.83 -25.07
C LYS A 333 14.81 -8.43 -26.20
N GLU A 334 15.19 -9.60 -26.72
CA GLU A 334 14.42 -10.23 -27.80
C GLU A 334 13.04 -10.69 -27.31
N ASN A 335 11.98 -10.36 -28.06
CA ASN A 335 10.63 -10.82 -27.77
C ASN A 335 10.48 -12.33 -27.96
N GLN A 336 10.58 -13.13 -26.91
CA GLN A 336 10.41 -14.57 -27.04
C GLN A 336 8.92 -14.92 -26.99
N TRP A 337 8.34 -15.23 -28.16
CA TRP A 337 6.96 -15.67 -28.23
C TRP A 337 6.86 -17.17 -27.89
N PRO A 338 5.77 -17.65 -27.26
CA PRO A 338 5.62 -19.04 -26.85
C PRO A 338 5.60 -20.03 -28.02
N ASN A 339 5.13 -19.58 -29.20
CA ASN A 339 5.07 -20.41 -30.41
C ASN A 339 6.38 -20.44 -31.21
N ASP A 340 7.39 -19.66 -30.81
CA ASP A 340 8.70 -19.71 -31.44
C ASP A 340 9.35 -21.05 -31.09
N GLY A 341 9.61 -21.87 -32.11
CA GLY A 341 10.15 -23.23 -31.93
C GLY A 341 11.56 -23.28 -31.34
N ASN A 342 12.32 -22.20 -31.47
CA ASN A 342 13.66 -22.05 -30.89
C ASN A 342 13.69 -20.88 -29.91
N LYS A 343 14.52 -21.00 -28.88
CA LYS A 343 14.87 -19.86 -28.03
C LYS A 343 15.67 -18.83 -28.84
N LYS A 344 15.24 -17.58 -28.79
CA LYS A 344 16.04 -16.44 -29.26
C LYS A 344 17.21 -16.24 -28.30
N GLU A 345 18.37 -15.93 -28.86
CA GLU A 345 19.49 -15.43 -28.07
C GLU A 345 19.04 -14.16 -27.35
N ASP A 346 19.28 -14.08 -26.04
CA ASP A 346 18.80 -12.97 -25.21
C ASP A 346 17.27 -12.74 -25.25
N GLY A 347 16.50 -13.82 -25.36
CA GLY A 347 15.03 -13.78 -25.24
C GLY A 347 14.54 -13.35 -23.86
N MET A 348 13.43 -12.60 -23.83
CA MET A 348 12.56 -12.42 -22.66
C MET A 348 11.28 -13.23 -22.91
N PRO A 349 11.03 -14.34 -22.20
CA PRO A 349 9.86 -15.19 -22.44
C PRO A 349 8.58 -14.46 -22.05
N TRP A 350 7.63 -14.29 -22.98
CA TRP A 350 6.27 -13.85 -22.60
C TRP A 350 5.57 -14.90 -21.74
N MET A 351 5.55 -16.16 -22.21
CA MET A 351 5.17 -17.35 -21.44
C MET A 351 5.63 -18.63 -22.14
N GLU A 352 5.44 -19.78 -21.50
CA GLU A 352 6.02 -21.05 -21.95
C GLU A 352 4.99 -22.16 -22.24
N PHE A 353 4.61 -22.37 -23.51
CA PHE A 353 3.61 -23.40 -23.86
C PHE A 353 4.15 -24.83 -23.70
N HIS A 354 5.22 -25.16 -24.42
CA HIS A 354 5.76 -26.53 -24.49
C HIS A 354 7.03 -26.73 -23.66
N ARG A 355 7.75 -25.65 -23.30
CA ARG A 355 9.00 -25.75 -22.52
C ARG A 355 8.79 -25.58 -21.01
N SER A 356 7.60 -25.15 -20.57
CA SER A 356 7.32 -24.87 -19.16
C SER A 356 7.61 -26.08 -18.28
N LEU A 357 8.25 -25.83 -17.13
CA LEU A 357 8.79 -26.81 -16.18
C LEU A 357 9.92 -27.71 -16.73
N THR A 358 10.67 -27.23 -17.73
CA THR A 358 11.85 -27.92 -18.27
C THR A 358 13.07 -27.00 -18.31
N GLN A 359 14.27 -27.57 -18.50
CA GLN A 359 15.50 -26.78 -18.67
C GLN A 359 15.41 -25.77 -19.83
N ASP A 360 14.56 -26.03 -20.82
CA ASP A 360 14.37 -25.12 -21.94
C ASP A 360 13.56 -23.88 -21.57
N ALA A 361 12.80 -23.87 -20.47
CA ALA A 361 12.15 -22.65 -19.95
C ALA A 361 13.12 -21.68 -19.25
N ILE A 362 14.39 -22.07 -19.08
CA ILE A 362 15.41 -21.24 -18.45
C ILE A 362 16.18 -20.50 -19.56
N TYR A 363 16.03 -19.18 -19.60
CA TYR A 363 16.72 -18.30 -20.53
C TYR A 363 18.01 -17.84 -19.86
N THR A 364 19.14 -17.92 -20.57
CA THR A 364 20.43 -17.47 -20.03
C THR A 364 21.14 -16.64 -21.07
N TYR A 365 21.56 -15.44 -20.66
CA TYR A 365 22.33 -14.54 -21.48
C TYR A 365 23.24 -13.69 -20.59
N ASN A 366 24.51 -13.52 -20.98
CA ASN A 366 25.53 -12.82 -20.19
C ASN A 366 25.62 -13.26 -18.71
N GLY A 367 25.40 -14.56 -18.45
CA GLY A 367 25.42 -15.12 -17.10
C GLY A 367 24.17 -14.83 -16.26
N LYS A 368 23.18 -14.09 -16.78
CA LYS A 368 21.89 -13.82 -16.13
C LYS A 368 20.82 -14.80 -16.60
N LYS A 369 20.05 -15.33 -15.65
CA LYS A 369 18.98 -16.30 -15.86
C LYS A 369 17.60 -15.64 -15.76
N ILE A 370 16.70 -15.99 -16.66
CA ILE A 370 15.32 -15.49 -16.69
C ILE A 370 14.35 -16.68 -16.79
N ILE A 371 13.29 -16.67 -15.99
CA ILE A 371 12.19 -17.64 -16.03
C ILE A 371 10.87 -16.87 -16.04
N ASN A 372 9.90 -17.33 -16.83
CA ASN A 372 8.52 -16.84 -16.75
C ASN A 372 7.68 -17.74 -15.83
N VAL A 373 6.73 -17.13 -15.14
CA VAL A 373 5.67 -17.80 -14.39
C VAL A 373 4.31 -17.21 -14.76
N SER A 374 3.27 -18.04 -14.76
CA SER A 374 1.91 -17.62 -15.13
C SER A 374 0.85 -18.31 -14.27
N VAL A 375 -0.27 -17.65 -14.02
CA VAL A 375 -1.37 -18.25 -13.25
C VAL A 375 -2.11 -19.31 -14.07
N ALA A 376 -2.30 -19.04 -15.35
CA ALA A 376 -2.75 -19.96 -16.36
C ALA A 376 -1.97 -19.72 -17.66
N GLN A 377 -1.87 -20.71 -18.52
CA GLN A 377 -1.18 -20.59 -19.80
C GLN A 377 -1.74 -21.58 -20.83
N HIS A 378 -1.63 -21.18 -22.10
CA HIS A 378 -1.92 -22.09 -23.19
C HIS A 378 -0.86 -23.19 -23.26
N ASN A 379 -1.23 -24.38 -23.75
CA ASN A 379 -0.27 -25.43 -24.12
C ASN A 379 -0.80 -26.45 -25.13
N VAL A 380 -2.11 -26.61 -25.29
CA VAL A 380 -2.72 -27.59 -26.19
C VAL A 380 -3.46 -26.92 -27.34
N THR A 381 -4.36 -25.98 -27.05
CA THR A 381 -5.30 -25.45 -28.06
C THR A 381 -5.04 -24.00 -28.43
N CYS A 382 -4.30 -23.27 -27.58
CA CYS A 382 -4.16 -21.82 -27.66
C CYS A 382 -5.51 -21.07 -27.59
N ARG A 383 -6.51 -21.65 -26.91
CA ARG A 383 -7.86 -21.06 -26.73
C ARG A 383 -8.36 -21.34 -25.33
N MET A 384 -8.31 -20.36 -24.42
CA MET A 384 -8.79 -20.51 -23.04
C MET A 384 -10.27 -20.89 -22.95
N SER A 385 -11.09 -20.45 -23.90
CA SER A 385 -12.49 -20.90 -24.01
C SER A 385 -12.65 -22.41 -24.20
N ALA A 386 -11.69 -23.08 -24.85
CA ALA A 386 -11.71 -24.53 -25.03
C ALA A 386 -11.48 -25.26 -23.71
N ALA A 387 -10.58 -24.75 -22.87
CA ALA A 387 -10.38 -25.27 -21.52
C ALA A 387 -11.59 -25.00 -20.63
N ALA A 388 -12.11 -23.77 -20.68
CA ALA A 388 -13.25 -23.34 -19.88
C ALA A 388 -14.53 -24.15 -20.15
N TRP A 389 -14.84 -24.42 -21.42
CA TRP A 389 -16.20 -24.84 -21.82
C TRP A 389 -16.28 -26.11 -22.66
N TYR A 390 -15.16 -26.55 -23.26
CA TYR A 390 -15.17 -27.68 -24.21
C TYR A 390 -14.23 -28.83 -23.79
N GLY A 391 -13.72 -28.80 -22.56
CA GLY A 391 -12.95 -29.90 -21.96
C GLY A 391 -11.54 -30.06 -22.53
N ALA A 392 -10.96 -29.01 -23.12
CA ALA A 392 -9.58 -29.02 -23.54
C ALA A 392 -8.63 -29.02 -22.33
N GLY A 393 -7.43 -29.57 -22.52
CA GLY A 393 -6.41 -29.71 -21.47
C GLY A 393 -5.40 -28.57 -21.43
N ASP A 394 -5.80 -27.32 -21.71
CA ASP A 394 -4.89 -26.20 -21.47
C ASP A 394 -4.59 -26.05 -19.97
N ARG A 395 -3.43 -25.48 -19.60
CA ARG A 395 -3.02 -25.31 -18.21
C ARG A 395 -3.72 -24.12 -17.59
N THR A 396 -4.90 -24.37 -17.04
CA THR A 396 -5.72 -23.41 -16.30
C THR A 396 -5.22 -23.17 -14.89
N ARG A 397 -5.88 -22.30 -14.11
CA ARG A 397 -5.46 -21.97 -12.74
C ARG A 397 -5.36 -23.22 -11.83
N SER A 398 -6.25 -24.20 -12.04
CA SER A 398 -6.30 -25.45 -11.29
C SER A 398 -5.40 -26.55 -11.86
N TYR A 399 -4.56 -26.28 -12.86
CA TYR A 399 -3.66 -27.30 -13.41
C TYR A 399 -2.54 -27.65 -12.43
N SER A 400 -2.34 -28.95 -12.19
CA SER A 400 -1.21 -29.46 -11.41
C SER A 400 -0.99 -30.96 -11.63
N ASP A 401 0.26 -31.41 -11.54
CA ASP A 401 0.70 -32.79 -11.75
C ASP A 401 0.29 -33.38 -13.11
N GLY A 402 0.26 -32.54 -14.15
CA GLY A 402 -0.05 -32.99 -15.51
C GLY A 402 -1.53 -32.92 -15.90
N PHE A 403 -2.44 -32.46 -15.03
CA PHE A 403 -3.87 -32.38 -15.32
C PHE A 403 -4.57 -31.23 -14.58
N VAL A 404 -5.73 -30.80 -15.09
CA VAL A 404 -6.60 -29.82 -14.42
C VAL A 404 -7.34 -30.52 -13.28
N LYS A 405 -7.13 -30.07 -12.03
CA LYS A 405 -7.89 -30.55 -10.86
C LYS A 405 -9.37 -30.15 -11.02
N LYS A 406 -10.29 -31.02 -10.59
CA LYS A 406 -11.74 -30.87 -10.85
C LYS A 406 -12.58 -30.63 -9.60
N ASP A 407 -11.94 -30.57 -8.44
CA ASP A 407 -12.61 -30.23 -7.19
C ASP A 407 -13.16 -28.80 -7.27
N GLU A 408 -14.33 -28.55 -6.69
CA GLU A 408 -15.08 -27.29 -6.88
C GLU A 408 -14.25 -26.05 -6.49
N ASP A 409 -13.47 -26.16 -5.41
CA ASP A 409 -12.64 -25.07 -4.90
C ASP A 409 -11.23 -25.02 -5.51
N ALA A 410 -10.85 -25.92 -6.43
CA ALA A 410 -9.49 -25.99 -6.96
C ALA A 410 -9.03 -24.67 -7.60
N VAL A 411 -9.97 -23.94 -8.21
CA VAL A 411 -9.76 -22.63 -8.84
C VAL A 411 -9.40 -21.52 -7.84
N GLN A 412 -9.47 -21.79 -6.54
CA GLN A 412 -9.05 -20.84 -5.50
C GLN A 412 -7.55 -20.95 -5.20
N TYR A 413 -6.95 -22.14 -5.39
CA TYR A 413 -5.63 -22.46 -4.84
C TYR A 413 -4.45 -22.04 -5.73
N GLY A 414 -4.68 -21.79 -7.02
CA GLY A 414 -3.63 -21.39 -7.96
C GLY A 414 -2.50 -22.41 -8.09
N TYR A 415 -2.83 -23.69 -8.24
CA TYR A 415 -1.84 -24.76 -8.30
C TYR A 415 -0.85 -24.60 -9.46
N ASN A 416 -1.33 -24.17 -10.63
CA ASN A 416 -0.46 -23.97 -11.80
C ASN A 416 0.58 -22.86 -11.55
N PHE A 417 0.17 -21.83 -10.81
CA PHE A 417 1.07 -20.74 -10.44
C PHE A 417 2.13 -21.24 -9.47
N ALA A 418 1.70 -21.97 -8.43
CA ALA A 418 2.59 -22.56 -7.44
C ALA A 418 3.65 -23.46 -8.08
N GLU A 419 3.27 -24.40 -8.96
CA GLU A 419 4.22 -25.30 -9.62
C GLU A 419 5.28 -24.55 -10.43
N GLN A 420 4.87 -23.50 -11.15
CA GLN A 420 5.81 -22.68 -11.93
C GLN A 420 6.76 -21.88 -11.04
N TRP A 421 6.26 -21.34 -9.93
CA TRP A 421 7.11 -20.66 -8.95
C TRP A 421 8.07 -21.60 -8.24
N GLU A 422 7.64 -22.78 -7.79
CA GLU A 422 8.55 -23.76 -7.18
C GLU A 422 9.65 -24.17 -8.16
N PHE A 423 9.32 -24.34 -9.44
CA PHE A 423 10.31 -24.57 -10.49
C PHE A 423 11.27 -23.38 -10.63
N ALA A 424 10.76 -22.14 -10.63
CA ALA A 424 11.60 -20.95 -10.72
C ALA A 424 12.55 -20.84 -9.52
N LEU A 425 12.04 -20.95 -8.29
CA LEU A 425 12.83 -20.90 -7.06
C LEU A 425 13.92 -21.97 -7.03
N ALA A 426 13.61 -23.20 -7.46
CA ALA A 426 14.59 -24.30 -7.52
C ALA A 426 15.73 -24.06 -8.52
N ASN A 427 15.54 -23.18 -9.51
CA ASN A 427 16.53 -22.87 -10.55
C ASN A 427 17.28 -21.55 -10.34
N ASP A 428 16.88 -20.79 -9.32
CA ASP A 428 17.52 -19.55 -8.85
C ASP A 428 17.83 -18.56 -9.99
N PRO A 429 16.82 -18.04 -10.71
CA PRO A 429 17.02 -17.06 -11.77
C PRO A 429 17.40 -15.70 -11.19
N ASP A 430 17.98 -14.82 -12.01
CA ASP A 430 18.20 -13.41 -11.66
C ASP A 430 16.94 -12.57 -11.87
N LEU A 431 16.07 -12.99 -12.81
CA LEU A 431 14.82 -12.30 -13.11
C LEU A 431 13.67 -13.30 -13.26
N ILE A 432 12.56 -13.03 -12.59
CA ILE A 432 11.28 -13.71 -12.82
C ILE A 432 10.32 -12.76 -13.51
N PHE A 433 9.72 -13.21 -14.61
CA PHE A 433 8.71 -12.45 -15.33
C PHE A 433 7.32 -13.09 -15.13
N ILE A 434 6.38 -12.35 -14.56
CA ILE A 434 5.04 -12.83 -14.23
C ILE A 434 4.06 -12.40 -15.32
N THR A 435 3.23 -13.33 -15.80
CA THR A 435 2.14 -13.04 -16.75
C THR A 435 0.80 -13.50 -16.19
N GLY A 436 -0.07 -12.60 -15.74
CA GLY A 436 0.08 -11.13 -15.61
C GLY A 436 -0.82 -10.56 -14.51
N PHE A 437 -0.96 -9.23 -14.41
CA PHE A 437 -1.73 -8.61 -13.32
C PHE A 437 -3.22 -8.42 -13.65
N ASN A 438 -3.56 -7.74 -14.75
CA ASN A 438 -4.90 -7.18 -14.99
C ASN A 438 -5.51 -7.49 -16.38
N GLU A 439 -5.32 -8.70 -16.92
CA GLU A 439 -5.89 -9.12 -18.22
C GLU A 439 -7.38 -9.51 -18.11
N TRP A 440 -8.27 -8.55 -17.85
CA TRP A 440 -9.68 -8.86 -17.59
C TRP A 440 -10.55 -9.19 -18.80
N ILE A 441 -10.13 -8.75 -19.98
CA ILE A 441 -10.95 -8.83 -21.19
C ILE A 441 -10.25 -9.64 -22.29
N ALA A 442 -11.03 -10.27 -23.15
CA ALA A 442 -10.55 -10.93 -24.35
C ALA A 442 -11.49 -10.69 -25.53
N GLN A 443 -10.93 -10.61 -26.74
CA GLN A 443 -11.73 -10.43 -27.94
C GLN A 443 -12.47 -11.72 -28.32
N ARG A 444 -13.78 -11.60 -28.59
CA ARG A 444 -14.57 -12.70 -29.16
C ARG A 444 -14.09 -13.01 -30.58
N GLN A 445 -13.66 -14.26 -30.79
CA GLN A 445 -13.20 -14.74 -32.08
C GLN A 445 -14.32 -15.42 -32.90
N PRO A 446 -14.13 -15.61 -34.22
CA PRO A 446 -15.02 -16.44 -35.01
C PRO A 446 -15.16 -17.85 -34.41
N ALA A 447 -16.36 -18.39 -34.47
CA ALA A 447 -16.61 -19.79 -34.12
C ALA A 447 -15.74 -20.72 -34.96
N ASN A 448 -15.33 -21.85 -34.37
CA ASN A 448 -14.72 -22.96 -35.11
C ASN A 448 -15.59 -24.21 -34.99
N ALA A 449 -15.21 -25.28 -35.72
CA ALA A 449 -15.98 -26.50 -35.94
C ALA A 449 -16.96 -26.88 -34.81
N SER A 450 -16.45 -27.15 -33.61
CA SER A 450 -17.22 -27.61 -32.45
C SER A 450 -17.36 -26.57 -31.33
N GLU A 451 -16.82 -25.36 -31.52
CA GLU A 451 -16.73 -24.31 -30.50
C GLU A 451 -17.48 -23.06 -30.98
N PRO A 452 -18.79 -22.92 -30.67
CA PRO A 452 -19.60 -21.79 -31.13
C PRO A 452 -19.14 -20.44 -30.56
N ILE A 453 -18.57 -20.47 -29.35
CA ILE A 453 -18.06 -19.29 -28.63
C ILE A 453 -16.57 -19.50 -28.39
N VAL A 454 -15.75 -18.58 -28.89
CA VAL A 454 -14.29 -18.70 -28.85
C VAL A 454 -13.67 -17.41 -28.29
N PHE A 455 -12.87 -17.58 -27.25
CA PHE A 455 -11.92 -16.62 -26.70
C PHE A 455 -10.54 -17.25 -26.62
N VAL A 456 -9.53 -16.49 -27.04
CA VAL A 456 -8.12 -16.93 -27.01
C VAL A 456 -7.60 -16.73 -25.60
N ASP A 457 -7.46 -15.47 -25.16
CA ASP A 457 -6.60 -15.14 -24.03
C ASP A 457 -7.20 -15.42 -22.65
N ASN A 458 -8.47 -15.07 -22.43
CA ASN A 458 -9.18 -15.28 -21.17
C ASN A 458 -10.65 -15.62 -21.46
N ALA A 459 -11.27 -16.50 -20.67
CA ALA A 459 -12.64 -16.94 -20.93
C ALA A 459 -13.51 -17.08 -19.68
N SER A 460 -12.94 -17.47 -18.54
CA SER A 460 -13.64 -17.71 -17.27
C SER A 460 -12.66 -17.57 -16.10
N MET A 461 -13.15 -17.63 -14.86
CA MET A 461 -12.31 -17.67 -13.66
C MET A 461 -11.24 -18.77 -13.71
N GLU A 462 -11.58 -19.96 -14.21
CA GLU A 462 -10.63 -21.08 -14.34
C GLU A 462 -9.60 -20.83 -15.46
N ALA A 463 -10.02 -20.20 -16.54
CA ALA A 463 -9.22 -19.99 -17.75
C ALA A 463 -8.95 -18.50 -17.98
N SER A 464 -8.24 -17.89 -17.04
CA SER A 464 -7.72 -16.51 -17.09
C SER A 464 -6.38 -16.39 -16.36
N ARG A 465 -5.60 -15.34 -16.65
CA ARG A 465 -4.17 -15.23 -16.28
C ARG A 465 -3.80 -14.12 -15.31
N ASP A 466 -4.76 -13.31 -14.92
CA ASP A 466 -4.59 -12.16 -14.03
C ASP A 466 -4.41 -12.58 -12.56
N THR A 467 -3.69 -11.76 -11.80
CA THR A 467 -3.55 -11.87 -10.34
C THR A 467 -4.31 -10.76 -9.60
N GLU A 468 -4.91 -9.81 -10.31
CA GLU A 468 -5.72 -8.75 -9.73
C GLU A 468 -6.93 -9.32 -8.96
N PRO A 469 -7.31 -8.71 -7.81
CA PRO A 469 -8.46 -9.16 -7.05
C PRO A 469 -9.78 -9.17 -7.82
N MET A 470 -10.60 -10.18 -7.56
CA MET A 470 -11.89 -10.42 -8.23
C MET A 470 -13.07 -10.18 -7.30
N ARG A 471 -14.12 -9.53 -7.82
CA ARG A 471 -15.40 -9.41 -7.13
C ARG A 471 -16.19 -10.72 -7.22
N GLY A 472 -16.62 -11.26 -6.08
CA GLY A 472 -17.51 -12.43 -6.02
C GLY A 472 -16.87 -13.78 -6.40
N GLY A 473 -15.56 -13.81 -6.65
CA GLY A 473 -14.80 -15.02 -6.96
C GLY A 473 -13.67 -15.25 -5.95
N TYR A 474 -12.43 -15.31 -6.42
CA TYR A 474 -11.27 -15.65 -5.59
C TYR A 474 -10.77 -14.52 -4.68
N GLY A 475 -11.45 -13.37 -4.66
CA GLY A 475 -11.02 -12.22 -3.88
C GLY A 475 -9.60 -11.82 -4.25
N ASP A 476 -8.70 -11.78 -3.27
CA ASP A 476 -7.28 -11.44 -3.39
C ASP A 476 -6.34 -12.65 -3.30
N ASN A 477 -6.85 -13.89 -3.37
CA ASN A 477 -6.05 -15.11 -3.21
C ASN A 477 -4.84 -15.16 -4.16
N TYR A 478 -5.01 -14.75 -5.42
CA TYR A 478 -3.91 -14.75 -6.41
C TYR A 478 -2.93 -13.59 -6.21
N TYR A 479 -3.41 -12.44 -5.74
CA TYR A 479 -2.56 -11.31 -5.37
C TYR A 479 -1.66 -11.67 -4.19
N LEU A 480 -2.22 -12.21 -3.10
CA LEU A 480 -1.44 -12.60 -1.93
C LEU A 480 -0.52 -13.79 -2.21
N GLN A 481 -0.93 -14.73 -3.06
CA GLN A 481 -0.04 -15.80 -3.54
C GLN A 481 1.15 -15.22 -4.33
N MET A 482 0.92 -14.23 -5.19
CA MET A 482 1.99 -13.53 -5.92
C MET A 482 2.97 -12.87 -4.95
N VAL A 483 2.47 -12.10 -3.97
CA VAL A 483 3.30 -11.43 -2.95
C VAL A 483 4.17 -12.43 -2.21
N GLU A 484 3.59 -13.53 -1.73
CA GLU A 484 4.32 -14.55 -0.99
C GLU A 484 5.47 -15.16 -1.81
N TYR A 485 5.22 -15.45 -3.08
CA TYR A 485 6.27 -16.00 -3.94
C TYR A 485 7.36 -14.99 -4.31
N ILE A 486 7.00 -13.72 -4.50
CA ILE A 486 7.99 -12.64 -4.68
C ILE A 486 8.90 -12.57 -3.46
N ARG A 487 8.35 -12.63 -2.24
CA ARG A 487 9.13 -12.67 -1.00
C ARG A 487 10.03 -13.88 -0.88
N ARG A 488 9.55 -15.08 -1.21
CA ARG A 488 10.40 -16.28 -1.24
C ARG A 488 11.56 -16.15 -2.22
N PHE A 489 11.33 -15.45 -3.34
CA PHE A 489 12.35 -15.19 -4.34
C PHE A 489 13.36 -14.13 -3.90
N LYS A 490 12.89 -12.93 -3.54
CA LYS A 490 13.71 -11.75 -3.21
C LYS A 490 14.17 -11.68 -1.76
N GLY A 491 13.55 -12.42 -0.84
CA GLY A 491 13.66 -12.20 0.60
C GLY A 491 12.73 -11.05 1.06
N THR A 492 12.73 -10.75 2.35
CA THR A 492 12.03 -9.58 2.91
C THR A 492 12.88 -8.91 3.97
N GLN A 493 12.70 -7.61 4.18
CA GLN A 493 13.45 -6.88 5.20
C GLN A 493 13.15 -7.43 6.61
N SER A 494 14.13 -7.34 7.50
CA SER A 494 13.92 -7.65 8.91
C SER A 494 12.89 -6.71 9.53
N ASP A 495 12.21 -7.17 10.57
CA ASP A 495 11.33 -6.31 11.37
C ASP A 495 12.08 -5.05 11.83
N VAL A 496 11.34 -3.93 11.94
CA VAL A 496 11.89 -2.68 12.47
C VAL A 496 12.25 -2.80 13.95
N PRO A 497 13.27 -2.06 14.44
CA PRO A 497 13.57 -2.00 15.86
C PRO A 497 12.35 -1.57 16.68
N THR A 498 12.12 -2.23 17.82
CA THR A 498 10.95 -2.01 18.67
C THR A 498 11.33 -1.52 20.07
N ASP A 499 10.44 -0.72 20.66
CA ASP A 499 10.56 -0.19 22.02
C ASP A 499 9.63 -0.95 22.96
N ASN A 500 10.21 -1.84 23.76
CA ASN A 500 9.47 -2.86 24.54
C ASN A 500 9.40 -2.55 26.04
N ALA A 501 9.95 -1.40 26.45
CA ALA A 501 9.88 -0.85 27.80
C ALA A 501 9.49 0.64 27.78
N ALA A 502 8.84 1.08 26.70
CA ALA A 502 8.40 2.46 26.54
C ALA A 502 6.95 2.58 26.99
N THR A 503 6.73 3.48 27.96
CA THR A 503 5.39 3.83 28.45
C THR A 503 4.98 5.15 27.82
N ILE A 504 3.75 5.19 27.31
CA ILE A 504 3.12 6.42 26.79
C ILE A 504 2.09 6.90 27.80
N ASP A 505 2.17 8.17 28.18
CA ASP A 505 1.13 8.86 28.93
C ASP A 505 0.01 9.29 27.98
N ILE A 506 -1.18 8.69 28.10
CA ILE A 506 -2.33 8.95 27.22
C ILE A 506 -2.93 10.35 27.45
N ASP A 507 -2.77 10.92 28.63
CA ASP A 507 -3.19 12.30 28.94
C ASP A 507 -2.10 13.32 28.56
N GLY A 508 -0.91 12.85 28.18
CA GLY A 508 0.24 13.65 27.79
C GLY A 508 0.23 14.11 26.33
N GLY A 509 1.28 14.85 25.95
CA GLY A 509 1.44 15.36 24.59
C GLY A 509 1.92 14.29 23.60
N PHE A 510 1.61 14.51 22.31
CA PHE A 510 1.97 13.58 21.22
C PHE A 510 3.46 13.55 20.86
N GLY A 511 4.27 14.51 21.34
CA GLY A 511 5.74 14.50 21.15
C GLY A 511 6.42 13.27 21.76
N GLN A 512 5.74 12.50 22.61
CA GLN A 512 6.15 11.18 23.10
C GLN A 512 6.48 10.19 21.97
N TRP A 513 5.82 10.32 20.83
CA TRP A 513 5.93 9.40 19.71
C TRP A 513 7.11 9.67 18.78
N ASP A 514 7.81 10.80 18.93
CA ASP A 514 8.91 11.21 18.04
C ASP A 514 10.12 10.26 18.11
N TYR A 515 10.27 9.55 19.24
CA TYR A 515 11.39 8.64 19.49
C TYR A 515 11.03 7.15 19.39
N ILE A 516 9.76 6.82 19.12
CA ILE A 516 9.32 5.43 18.95
C ILE A 516 9.76 4.91 17.59
N ARG A 517 10.54 3.83 17.59
CA ARG A 517 11.25 3.27 16.43
C ARG A 517 10.38 2.43 15.52
N ALA A 518 9.37 1.74 16.06
CA ALA A 518 8.46 0.94 15.24
C ALA A 518 7.49 1.87 14.49
N TYR A 519 7.92 2.29 13.30
CA TYR A 519 7.24 3.23 12.43
C TYR A 519 6.74 2.51 11.17
N TYR A 520 5.49 2.80 10.83
CA TYR A 520 4.78 2.23 9.71
C TYR A 520 4.18 3.38 8.89
N LYS A 521 4.47 3.38 7.60
CA LYS A 521 4.07 4.45 6.69
C LYS A 521 2.94 3.96 5.79
N ASP A 522 2.01 4.85 5.49
CA ASP A 522 0.93 4.61 4.53
C ASP A 522 0.83 5.70 3.46
N TYR A 523 0.07 5.42 2.41
CA TYR A 523 -0.01 6.24 1.22
C TYR A 523 -0.94 7.45 1.40
N GLU A 524 -0.36 8.66 1.45
CA GLU A 524 -1.16 9.89 1.43
C GLU A 524 -2.00 10.04 0.13
N GLY A 525 -3.24 10.47 0.28
CA GLY A 525 -4.13 10.87 -0.81
C GLY A 525 -4.96 9.73 -1.41
N ASP A 526 -4.98 8.56 -0.79
CA ASP A 526 -5.69 7.39 -1.30
C ASP A 526 -7.14 7.25 -0.81
N THR A 527 -7.58 8.27 -0.07
CA THR A 527 -8.97 8.66 0.18
C THR A 527 -9.63 9.41 -0.97
N ALA A 528 -8.89 9.67 -2.06
CA ALA A 528 -9.40 10.45 -3.19
C ALA A 528 -10.72 9.90 -3.76
N ASP A 529 -11.64 10.82 -4.07
CA ASP A 529 -12.91 10.49 -4.69
C ASP A 529 -12.72 9.81 -6.05
N ARG A 530 -13.60 8.84 -6.34
CA ARG A 530 -13.77 8.27 -7.68
C ARG A 530 -15.01 8.86 -8.33
N ASN A 531 -14.88 9.29 -9.58
CA ASN A 531 -16.02 9.60 -10.45
C ASN A 531 -15.63 9.33 -11.91
N GLN A 532 -15.82 8.09 -12.35
CA GLN A 532 -15.35 7.63 -13.65
C GLN A 532 -16.45 6.90 -14.42
N GLU A 533 -16.79 7.41 -15.61
CA GLU A 533 -17.60 6.66 -16.58
C GLU A 533 -16.78 5.53 -17.19
N SER A 534 -17.40 4.35 -17.32
CA SER A 534 -16.75 3.13 -17.72
C SER A 534 -17.65 2.24 -18.59
N TYR A 535 -17.36 0.94 -18.64
CA TYR A 535 -18.07 0.02 -19.51
C TYR A 535 -19.59 -0.02 -19.24
N GLY A 536 -20.37 -0.20 -20.30
CA GLY A 536 -21.82 -0.27 -20.23
C GLY A 536 -22.51 1.05 -19.86
N GLY A 537 -21.78 2.17 -19.85
CA GLY A 537 -22.29 3.46 -19.36
C GLY A 537 -22.41 3.53 -17.84
N ILE A 538 -21.74 2.63 -17.11
CA ILE A 538 -21.67 2.66 -15.65
C ILE A 538 -20.75 3.81 -15.25
N THR A 539 -21.20 4.67 -14.33
CA THR A 539 -20.34 5.64 -13.66
C THR A 539 -20.04 5.15 -12.26
N TYR A 540 -18.78 4.83 -12.00
CA TYR A 540 -18.31 4.48 -10.66
C TYR A 540 -18.11 5.76 -9.85
N VAL A 541 -18.87 5.90 -8.77
CA VAL A 541 -18.75 6.99 -7.81
C VAL A 541 -18.38 6.41 -6.46
N ASN A 542 -17.29 6.90 -5.89
CA ASN A 542 -16.87 6.58 -4.53
C ASN A 542 -16.43 7.87 -3.85
N THR A 543 -17.13 8.24 -2.78
CA THR A 543 -16.82 9.43 -1.95
C THR A 543 -16.73 9.03 -0.49
N THR A 544 -16.25 7.81 -0.22
CA THR A 544 -16.17 7.24 1.12
C THR A 544 -14.90 7.62 1.86
N GLY A 545 -13.90 8.20 1.17
CA GLY A 545 -12.71 8.75 1.82
C GLY A 545 -13.08 9.75 2.93
N ARG A 546 -12.43 9.62 4.09
CA ARG A 546 -12.73 10.46 5.26
C ARG A 546 -11.47 10.85 6.02
N ASN A 547 -10.84 9.93 6.74
CA ASN A 547 -9.56 10.16 7.42
C ASN A 547 -8.45 9.44 6.64
N ASP A 548 -7.59 10.21 5.97
CA ASP A 548 -6.47 9.73 5.16
C ASP A 548 -5.28 9.44 6.07
N ILE A 549 -5.01 8.17 6.36
CA ILE A 549 -4.00 7.67 7.27
C ILE A 549 -2.64 7.74 6.57
N THR A 550 -1.63 8.28 7.27
CA THR A 550 -0.29 8.45 6.70
C THR A 550 0.79 7.77 7.52
N GLU A 551 0.57 7.62 8.83
CA GLU A 551 1.57 7.10 9.75
C GLU A 551 0.91 6.28 10.85
N ALA A 552 1.55 5.18 11.25
CA ALA A 552 1.27 4.46 12.48
C ALA A 552 2.56 4.16 13.24
N LYS A 553 2.46 4.09 14.57
CA LYS A 553 3.58 3.69 15.45
C LYS A 553 3.08 2.78 16.56
N VAL A 554 3.96 1.90 17.04
CA VAL A 554 3.65 0.95 18.11
C VAL A 554 4.80 0.84 19.10
N CYS A 555 4.50 0.83 20.39
CA CYS A 555 5.45 0.44 21.42
C CYS A 555 4.74 -0.35 22.53
N SER A 556 5.50 -0.86 23.48
CA SER A 556 4.92 -1.56 24.63
C SER A 556 5.75 -1.38 25.88
N ASP A 557 5.11 -1.62 27.02
CA ASP A 557 5.76 -1.75 28.32
C ASP A 557 5.33 -3.07 29.01
N GLU A 558 5.52 -3.22 30.32
CA GLU A 558 5.14 -4.44 31.03
C GLU A 558 3.62 -4.75 30.99
N THR A 559 2.78 -3.74 30.80
CA THR A 559 1.31 -3.84 30.98
C THR A 559 0.53 -3.60 29.68
N TYR A 560 0.99 -2.68 28.83
CA TYR A 560 0.25 -2.17 27.69
C TYR A 560 1.00 -2.35 26.36
N ILE A 561 0.22 -2.36 25.28
CA ILE A 561 0.69 -2.04 23.94
C ILE A 561 0.06 -0.71 23.57
N TYR A 562 0.89 0.23 23.17
CA TYR A 562 0.47 1.57 22.77
C TYR A 562 0.45 1.65 21.25
N PHE A 563 -0.63 2.22 20.71
CA PHE A 563 -0.77 2.47 19.29
C PHE A 563 -0.92 3.97 19.04
N PHE A 564 -0.29 4.44 17.98
CA PHE A 564 -0.45 5.78 17.43
C PHE A 564 -0.84 5.69 15.97
N VAL A 565 -1.69 6.63 15.55
CA VAL A 565 -2.05 6.83 14.15
C VAL A 565 -2.15 8.32 13.86
N LYS A 566 -1.68 8.69 12.67
CA LYS A 566 -1.76 10.05 12.14
C LYS A 566 -2.44 10.07 10.80
N THR A 567 -3.18 11.13 10.53
CA THR A 567 -3.84 11.39 9.25
C THR A 567 -3.25 12.61 8.55
N ALA A 568 -3.43 12.72 7.22
CA ALA A 568 -2.95 13.85 6.43
C ALA A 568 -3.61 15.19 6.82
N GLN A 569 -4.82 15.12 7.36
CA GLN A 569 -5.63 16.25 7.82
C GLN A 569 -6.20 15.96 9.21
N PRO A 570 -6.68 16.97 9.97
CA PRO A 570 -7.32 16.76 11.26
C PRO A 570 -8.45 15.72 11.17
N MET A 571 -8.46 14.76 12.09
CA MET A 571 -9.43 13.66 12.10
C MET A 571 -10.85 14.19 12.30
N THR A 572 -11.81 13.53 11.65
CA THR A 572 -13.23 13.78 11.91
C THR A 572 -13.61 13.40 13.33
N GLN A 573 -14.72 13.96 13.83
CA GLN A 573 -15.26 13.59 15.13
C GLN A 573 -15.56 12.07 15.22
N PRO A 574 -15.33 11.44 16.39
CA PRO A 574 -15.49 10.01 16.62
C PRO A 574 -16.97 9.62 16.62
N THR A 575 -17.56 9.54 15.45
CA THR A 575 -19.00 9.35 15.27
C THR A 575 -19.30 8.37 14.15
N GLY A 576 -20.45 7.72 14.25
CA GLY A 576 -20.87 6.70 13.28
C GLY A 576 -20.23 5.34 13.52
N ASN A 577 -20.28 4.49 12.50
CA ASN A 577 -19.60 3.20 12.51
C ASN A 577 -18.29 3.32 11.72
N ALA A 578 -17.35 2.41 11.97
CA ALA A 578 -16.09 2.31 11.23
C ALA A 578 -15.23 3.60 11.31
N TRP A 579 -15.18 4.27 12.46
CA TRP A 579 -14.29 5.42 12.67
C TRP A 579 -12.98 4.95 13.29
N MET A 580 -11.87 5.17 12.60
CA MET A 580 -10.52 4.80 13.03
C MET A 580 -10.47 3.43 13.72
N ASN A 581 -10.92 2.39 13.01
CA ASN A 581 -10.87 1.02 13.52
C ASN A 581 -9.41 0.53 13.52
N LEU A 582 -8.98 -0.09 14.62
CA LEU A 582 -7.72 -0.83 14.69
C LEU A 582 -8.04 -2.32 14.75
N TYR A 583 -7.74 -3.06 13.69
CA TYR A 583 -7.85 -4.52 13.67
C TYR A 583 -6.52 -5.14 14.11
N ILE A 584 -6.58 -6.16 14.96
CA ILE A 584 -5.40 -6.83 15.54
C ILE A 584 -5.57 -8.34 15.36
N SER A 585 -4.45 -8.99 15.01
CA SER A 585 -4.27 -10.44 15.04
C SER A 585 -3.16 -10.77 16.01
N THR A 586 -3.48 -11.47 17.10
CA THR A 586 -2.48 -11.88 18.11
C THR A 586 -1.74 -13.18 17.75
N GLY A 587 -2.17 -13.89 16.70
CA GLY A 587 -1.67 -15.23 16.37
C GLY A 587 -2.11 -16.32 17.36
N ASN A 588 -2.97 -16.01 18.34
CA ASN A 588 -3.49 -17.00 19.27
C ASN A 588 -4.53 -17.91 18.60
N ALA A 589 -4.12 -19.14 18.26
CA ALA A 589 -4.97 -20.13 17.58
C ALA A 589 -6.22 -20.57 18.38
N SER A 590 -6.34 -20.22 19.66
CA SER A 590 -7.53 -20.49 20.47
C SER A 590 -8.61 -19.41 20.33
N HIS A 591 -8.28 -18.24 19.79
CA HIS A 591 -9.25 -17.19 19.53
C HIS A 591 -9.98 -17.46 18.20
N PRO A 592 -11.31 -17.29 18.13
CA PRO A 592 -11.97 -17.16 16.84
C PRO A 592 -11.47 -15.91 16.12
N THR A 593 -11.44 -15.94 14.79
CA THR A 593 -11.02 -14.80 13.98
C THR A 593 -12.02 -14.48 12.89
N TRP A 594 -12.09 -13.20 12.51
CA TRP A 594 -12.72 -12.76 11.27
C TRP A 594 -11.62 -12.35 10.30
N CYS A 595 -11.46 -13.10 9.20
CA CYS A 595 -10.44 -12.86 8.17
C CYS A 595 -8.99 -12.74 8.71
N GLY A 596 -8.70 -13.41 9.83
CA GLY A 596 -7.39 -13.39 10.50
C GLY A 596 -7.29 -12.49 11.74
N TYR A 597 -8.27 -11.61 11.98
CA TYR A 597 -8.27 -10.71 13.14
C TYR A 597 -9.08 -11.27 14.30
N ASP A 598 -8.51 -11.26 15.51
CA ASP A 598 -9.18 -11.66 16.74
C ASP A 598 -9.66 -10.48 17.58
N PHE A 599 -9.17 -9.25 17.33
CA PHE A 599 -9.64 -8.05 18.00
C PHE A 599 -9.90 -6.88 17.04
N VAL A 600 -10.80 -6.00 17.44
CA VAL A 600 -11.04 -4.70 16.81
C VAL A 600 -11.28 -3.62 17.86
N LEU A 601 -10.59 -2.49 17.74
CA LEU A 601 -10.86 -1.26 18.48
C LEU A 601 -11.80 -0.36 17.65
N ASN A 602 -12.66 0.41 18.31
CA ASN A 602 -13.45 1.50 17.72
C ASN A 602 -14.48 1.12 16.63
N ARG A 603 -14.74 -0.18 16.41
CA ARG A 603 -15.90 -0.61 15.60
C ARG A 603 -17.20 0.02 16.13
N ILE A 604 -17.28 0.18 17.45
CA ILE A 604 -18.21 1.09 18.13
C ILE A 604 -17.46 2.40 18.39
N ALA A 605 -17.99 3.52 17.89
CA ALA A 605 -17.35 4.82 18.08
C ALA A 605 -17.05 5.11 19.56
N PRO A 606 -15.85 5.63 19.86
CA PRO A 606 -15.42 5.87 21.24
C PRO A 606 -16.19 7.03 21.88
N GLY A 607 -16.35 6.93 23.21
CA GLY A 607 -16.87 8.01 24.06
C GLY A 607 -15.76 8.56 24.94
N ASP A 608 -15.95 8.54 26.26
CA ASP A 608 -14.88 8.84 27.22
C ASP A 608 -13.70 7.84 27.11
N THR A 609 -13.98 6.61 26.67
CA THR A 609 -12.99 5.56 26.39
C THR A 609 -13.24 4.93 25.02
N ALA A 610 -12.18 4.36 24.44
CA ALA A 610 -12.25 3.52 23.28
C ALA A 610 -12.75 2.11 23.66
N VAL A 611 -13.37 1.42 22.70
CA VAL A 611 -13.99 0.11 22.94
C VAL A 611 -13.21 -0.96 22.18
N LEU A 612 -12.57 -1.85 22.92
CA LEU A 612 -11.95 -3.05 22.37
C LEU A 612 -12.97 -4.18 22.37
N GLU A 613 -13.12 -4.85 21.24
CA GLU A 613 -13.94 -6.05 21.09
C GLU A 613 -13.10 -7.23 20.61
N GLN A 614 -13.40 -8.41 21.14
CA GLN A 614 -12.85 -9.68 20.68
C GLN A 614 -13.83 -10.33 19.71
N CYS A 615 -13.32 -10.98 18.67
CA CYS A 615 -14.13 -11.80 17.77
C CYS A 615 -14.81 -12.90 18.60
N SER A 616 -16.09 -13.17 18.32
CA SER A 616 -16.89 -14.14 19.09
C SER A 616 -17.26 -15.40 18.31
N ALA A 617 -17.02 -15.42 16.99
CA ALA A 617 -17.28 -16.56 16.13
C ALA A 617 -16.33 -16.57 14.93
N ALA A 618 -15.72 -17.73 14.65
CA ALA A 618 -14.79 -17.90 13.54
C ALA A 618 -15.48 -17.65 12.19
N ASP A 619 -14.78 -16.97 11.29
CA ASP A 619 -15.21 -16.61 9.94
C ASP A 619 -16.51 -15.78 9.87
N ALA A 620 -16.90 -15.17 10.99
CA ALA A 620 -18.08 -14.32 11.08
C ALA A 620 -17.71 -12.93 11.60
N PHE A 621 -18.30 -11.89 11.02
CA PHE A 621 -18.14 -10.51 11.52
C PHE A 621 -18.97 -10.31 12.80
N SER A 622 -18.54 -10.95 13.89
CA SER A 622 -19.22 -11.01 15.18
C SER A 622 -18.24 -10.71 16.29
N TRP A 623 -18.58 -9.74 17.14
CA TRP A 623 -17.68 -9.14 18.10
C TRP A 623 -18.35 -9.03 19.48
N SER A 624 -17.55 -9.04 20.54
CA SER A 624 -18.01 -8.88 21.92
C SER A 624 -17.03 -8.02 22.70
N ARG A 625 -17.55 -7.08 23.49
CA ARG A 625 -16.72 -6.15 24.29
C ARG A 625 -15.74 -6.93 25.17
N ALA A 626 -14.46 -6.60 25.03
CA ALA A 626 -13.35 -7.21 25.74
C ALA A 626 -12.78 -6.27 26.82
N ALA A 627 -12.61 -4.99 26.49
CA ALA A 627 -12.09 -3.99 27.42
C ALA A 627 -12.49 -2.56 27.02
N ASP A 628 -12.36 -1.66 27.98
CA ASP A 628 -12.36 -0.21 27.76
C ASP A 628 -10.91 0.24 27.69
N VAL A 629 -10.59 1.08 26.71
CA VAL A 629 -9.23 1.46 26.34
C VAL A 629 -9.08 2.97 26.49
N GLU A 630 -8.06 3.40 27.21
CA GLU A 630 -7.69 4.81 27.29
C GLU A 630 -7.16 5.26 25.92
N TYR A 631 -7.63 6.41 25.46
CA TYR A 631 -7.20 7.01 24.21
C TYR A 631 -7.23 8.53 24.30
N SER A 632 -6.45 9.18 23.45
CA SER A 632 -6.52 10.63 23.25
C SER A 632 -6.46 10.98 21.78
N LEU A 633 -7.03 12.14 21.46
CA LEU A 633 -7.17 12.67 20.11
C LEU A 633 -6.77 14.14 20.13
N SER A 634 -5.86 14.54 19.24
CA SER A 634 -5.50 15.94 19.04
C SER A 634 -5.24 16.20 17.56
N GLY A 635 -6.09 17.00 16.93
CA GLY A 635 -5.96 17.34 15.52
C GLY A 635 -5.96 16.11 14.61
N ASP A 636 -4.83 15.84 13.98
CA ASP A 636 -4.56 14.76 13.03
C ASP A 636 -3.93 13.52 13.69
N MET A 637 -3.86 13.46 15.03
CA MET A 637 -3.20 12.39 15.76
C MET A 637 -4.12 11.73 16.80
N MET A 638 -4.06 10.40 16.89
CA MET A 638 -4.71 9.61 17.91
C MET A 638 -3.72 8.62 18.53
N MET A 639 -3.82 8.40 19.85
CA MET A 639 -3.10 7.34 20.55
C MET A 639 -4.02 6.53 21.47
N ALA A 640 -3.70 5.26 21.69
CA ALA A 640 -4.47 4.34 22.54
C ALA A 640 -3.58 3.36 23.30
N ALA A 641 -3.96 3.03 24.54
CA ALA A 641 -3.26 2.07 25.41
C ALA A 641 -4.05 0.78 25.61
N ILE A 642 -3.71 -0.29 24.89
CA ILE A 642 -4.42 -1.57 24.98
C ILE A 642 -3.74 -2.47 26.03
N PRO A 643 -4.47 -2.94 27.07
CA PRO A 643 -3.89 -3.87 28.04
C PRO A 643 -3.47 -5.19 27.38
N LYS A 644 -2.23 -5.63 27.59
CA LYS A 644 -1.72 -6.93 27.09
C LYS A 644 -2.61 -8.09 27.53
N ALA A 645 -3.09 -8.04 28.77
CA ALA A 645 -3.99 -9.04 29.33
C ALA A 645 -5.33 -9.15 28.58
N ALA A 646 -5.86 -8.03 28.04
CA ALA A 646 -7.10 -8.04 27.26
C ALA A 646 -6.93 -8.74 25.90
N LEU A 647 -5.70 -8.71 25.36
CA LEU A 647 -5.31 -9.43 24.14
C LEU A 647 -4.88 -10.89 24.40
N GLY A 648 -4.84 -11.32 25.67
CA GLY A 648 -4.33 -12.64 26.05
C GLY A 648 -2.80 -12.77 25.97
N ILE A 649 -2.07 -11.66 25.96
CA ILE A 649 -0.60 -11.62 25.92
C ILE A 649 -0.06 -11.64 27.35
N THR A 650 0.80 -12.60 27.68
CA THR A 650 1.33 -12.81 29.04
C THR A 650 2.86 -12.72 29.15
N GLY A 651 3.57 -12.55 28.03
CA GLY A 651 5.04 -12.51 27.97
C GLY A 651 5.58 -11.16 27.49
N SER A 652 6.90 -10.97 27.65
CA SER A 652 7.63 -9.84 27.06
C SER A 652 7.81 -9.98 25.56
N ASP A 653 7.88 -11.22 25.08
CA ASP A 653 8.16 -11.57 23.69
C ASP A 653 6.84 -11.96 23.02
N PHE A 654 6.45 -11.21 22.00
CA PHE A 654 5.23 -11.48 21.25
C PHE A 654 5.31 -10.81 19.87
N THR A 655 4.53 -11.33 18.93
CA THR A 655 4.32 -10.70 17.62
C THR A 655 2.83 -10.52 17.42
N ILE A 656 2.43 -9.34 16.97
CA ILE A 656 1.07 -9.06 16.51
C ILE A 656 1.11 -8.57 15.06
N GLN A 657 0.03 -8.83 14.34
CA GLN A 657 -0.26 -8.12 13.09
C GLN A 657 -1.40 -7.15 13.34
N PHE A 658 -1.35 -5.97 12.72
CA PHE A 658 -2.42 -4.98 12.90
C PHE A 658 -2.62 -4.13 11.64
N LYS A 659 -3.78 -3.47 11.58
CA LYS A 659 -4.04 -2.40 10.62
C LYS A 659 -5.00 -1.36 11.15
N TRP A 660 -4.81 -0.14 10.71
CA TRP A 660 -5.81 0.91 10.87
C TRP A 660 -6.71 0.96 9.64
N SER A 661 -7.98 1.33 9.84
CA SER A 661 -8.89 1.62 8.74
C SER A 661 -9.92 2.66 9.15
N ASP A 662 -10.38 3.46 8.21
CA ASP A 662 -11.42 4.45 8.41
C ASP A 662 -12.47 4.37 7.30
N ASN A 663 -13.74 4.31 7.70
CA ASN A 663 -14.91 4.33 6.82
C ASN A 663 -14.99 3.20 5.77
N CYS A 664 -14.24 2.10 5.95
CA CYS A 664 -14.42 0.87 5.19
C CYS A 664 -15.77 0.21 5.49
N THR A 665 -16.35 -0.49 4.52
CA THR A 665 -17.62 -1.22 4.68
C THR A 665 -17.48 -2.33 5.73
N SER A 666 -18.19 -2.17 6.86
CA SER A 666 -18.14 -3.12 7.97
C SER A 666 -18.54 -4.53 7.55
N GLY A 667 -17.70 -5.51 7.88
CA GLY A 667 -17.93 -6.93 7.56
C GLY A 667 -17.55 -7.34 6.14
N ASP A 668 -17.11 -6.41 5.29
CA ASP A 668 -16.53 -6.71 3.98
C ASP A 668 -15.02 -6.46 4.01
N VAL A 669 -14.23 -7.54 4.10
CA VAL A 669 -12.76 -7.43 4.11
C VAL A 669 -12.21 -6.83 2.81
N TYR A 670 -12.91 -6.99 1.69
CA TYR A 670 -12.45 -6.45 0.41
C TYR A 670 -12.69 -4.94 0.30
N SER A 671 -13.50 -4.37 1.19
CA SER A 671 -13.63 -2.91 1.29
C SER A 671 -12.34 -2.23 1.73
N PHE A 672 -11.39 -2.95 2.33
CA PHE A 672 -10.02 -2.45 2.56
C PHE A 672 -9.24 -2.15 1.27
N TYR A 673 -9.75 -2.56 0.10
CA TYR A 673 -9.21 -2.13 -1.19
C TYR A 673 -9.99 -0.97 -1.80
N THR A 674 -11.27 -0.80 -1.43
CA THR A 674 -12.21 0.02 -2.22
C THR A 674 -12.79 1.21 -1.48
N ASP A 675 -13.03 1.13 -0.19
CA ASP A 675 -13.82 2.12 0.53
C ASP A 675 -13.01 2.73 1.66
N GLY A 676 -13.23 4.02 1.91
CA GLY A 676 -12.56 4.75 2.98
C GLY A 676 -11.05 4.70 2.81
N ASP A 677 -10.37 4.32 3.88
CA ASP A 677 -8.93 4.12 3.93
C ASP A 677 -8.56 2.91 4.80
N ALA A 678 -7.50 2.21 4.42
CA ALA A 678 -6.96 1.06 5.13
C ALA A 678 -5.44 1.02 5.03
N ALA A 679 -4.79 1.10 6.19
CA ALA A 679 -3.34 1.21 6.36
C ALA A 679 -2.76 -0.08 6.98
N PRO A 680 -2.09 -0.97 6.22
CA PRO A 680 -1.86 -0.91 4.77
C PRO A 680 -3.05 -1.46 3.96
N ILE A 681 -3.04 -1.28 2.64
CA ILE A 681 -4.16 -1.62 1.76
C ILE A 681 -4.54 -3.11 1.80
N GLY A 682 -5.84 -3.40 1.73
CA GLY A 682 -6.32 -4.76 1.52
C GLY A 682 -6.17 -5.68 2.73
N ARG A 683 -5.73 -6.92 2.52
CA ARG A 683 -5.49 -7.91 3.60
C ARG A 683 -4.05 -7.97 4.10
N MET A 684 -3.20 -7.04 3.68
CA MET A 684 -1.89 -6.87 4.29
C MET A 684 -2.03 -6.21 5.67
N ASN A 685 -1.04 -6.44 6.53
CA ASN A 685 -0.98 -5.91 7.89
C ASN A 685 0.41 -5.40 8.20
N TYR A 686 0.51 -4.41 9.07
CA TYR A 686 1.77 -4.11 9.75
C TYR A 686 2.10 -5.21 10.77
N VAL A 687 3.39 -5.44 11.00
CA VAL A 687 3.89 -6.44 11.96
C VAL A 687 4.66 -5.75 13.07
N TYR A 688 4.29 -6.00 14.32
CA TYR A 688 5.02 -5.54 15.50
C TYR A 688 5.51 -6.74 16.30
N THR A 689 6.83 -6.82 16.50
CA THR A 689 7.50 -7.88 17.27
C THR A 689 8.21 -7.28 18.48
N ALA A 690 7.72 -7.60 19.68
CA ALA A 690 8.37 -7.27 20.94
C ALA A 690 9.30 -8.41 21.40
N GLY A 691 10.36 -8.06 22.14
CA GLY A 691 11.26 -9.03 22.78
C GLY A 691 12.54 -9.38 22.02
N ARG A 692 12.74 -8.86 20.79
CA ARG A 692 14.05 -8.92 20.11
C ARG A 692 14.93 -7.76 20.60
N GLY A 693 15.72 -8.01 21.65
CA GLY A 693 16.77 -7.13 22.18
C GLY A 693 18.16 -7.64 21.86
#